data_AF-A0A7C4IGS6-F1
#
_entry.id   AF-A0A7C4IGS6-F1
#
_cell.length_a   1.000
_cell.length_b   1.000
_cell.length_c   1.000
_cell.angle_alpha   90.00
_cell.angle_beta   90.00
_cell.angle_gamma   90.00
#
_symmetry.space_group_name_H-M   'P 1'
#
loop_
_entity.id
_entity.type
_entity.pdbx_description
1 polymer ?
#
loop_
_entity_poly.entity_id
_entity_poly.type
_entity_poly.pdbx_seq_one_letter_code
_entity_poly.pdbx_strand_id
1 'polypeptide(L)'
;MITIKMKLCQKQRRKISVFSAFMKKLLNGIILIIFVTNLTTGQTILAPGDIAIIGFNTSTSGSTPPCNSNQDNFAFVLLVDIAAGTTIYFSDDGVYATGCLRHSEGIIKYTAPAGGITKGTIIAIDTKDDAACLPNIIRGSGTVIHESGGTSMDLNVSGEQLIVFQDDGVNITCPDTYLFALTNNDVWQADATDSHTSALPPGLTDGVNAIAIPKNPGFQNNAYFDCTLAPSGSKEDILAALVDPVNWMGSTGTTYPLPDCIFSIGGLQVSAITYDQMRLLWSDPGSTTEEMIVVAKAGSAITIDPTGNDGSTWTANTTFGSGTNIGDNTFLLYKAVSIAPDTTFIVTGLTEGTTYYYKIFSHIPLSTSWIEGDATSGHIAKVQNITDPLLTLTGTKTVTAGWDNYTGTPQSAWWDGGTMIIGKAGSAVGVTRADLNAQSNSVSDYTAGQNLNALGGNFTGCFVAGLDLTGTPGATENLALTGINVCMTYYFKIFHNDGDVSNHDRWSDGIDLGSVTTLCPEMKVEGNSIEIVDGDITPDYTDYTNFGAIMENSTLSYTYKIKNTGTGELTLSGVPKVTITGTVFTVTTQPLSPVAASGETTFQITFSAPNDCPGSPYTETVSITNDDTNENPYNFSITGSCNNNCTSLSPTSGTAGTTVIITGIGFTGSTTVSFNGAAATVTAWTATQLTVTVPVSATTGTVTTASPAINSCNVFTIISAAGTCIH
;
A
#
# COMPACT_ATOMS: atom_id res chain seq x y z
N MET A 1 -52.38 47.91 8.52
CA MET A 1 -52.58 46.91 7.44
C MET A 1 -51.54 46.94 6.32
N ILE A 2 -50.86 48.06 6.04
CA ILE A 2 -49.85 48.15 4.96
C ILE A 2 -48.51 47.49 5.34
N THR A 3 -48.10 47.58 6.61
CA THR A 3 -46.82 47.02 7.10
C THR A 3 -46.79 45.48 7.16
N ILE A 4 -47.95 44.83 7.33
CA ILE A 4 -48.06 43.35 7.30
C ILE A 4 -48.04 42.85 5.85
N LYS A 5 -48.61 43.59 4.89
CA LYS A 5 -48.52 43.27 3.46
C LYS A 5 -47.09 43.40 2.90
N MET A 6 -46.29 44.36 3.37
CA MET A 6 -44.88 44.48 2.96
C MET A 6 -44.00 43.33 3.49
N LYS A 7 -44.21 42.87 4.74
CA LYS A 7 -43.47 41.71 5.27
C LYS A 7 -43.86 40.38 4.61
N LEU A 8 -45.12 40.19 4.20
CA LEU A 8 -45.51 39.03 3.38
C LEU A 8 -44.93 39.10 1.96
N CYS A 9 -44.84 40.29 1.35
CA CYS A 9 -44.27 40.47 0.01
C CYS A 9 -42.76 40.23 -0.02
N GLN A 10 -42.01 40.63 1.02
CA GLN A 10 -40.57 40.31 1.14
C GLN A 10 -40.32 38.81 1.43
N LYS A 11 -41.18 38.14 2.19
CA LYS A 11 -41.07 36.70 2.47
C LYS A 11 -41.40 35.84 1.25
N GLN A 12 -42.31 36.29 0.37
CA GLN A 12 -42.57 35.67 -0.93
C GLN A 12 -41.44 35.93 -1.96
N ARG A 13 -40.83 37.13 -1.99
CA ARG A 13 -39.68 37.40 -2.88
C ARG A 13 -38.43 36.57 -2.53
N ARG A 14 -38.15 36.29 -1.25
CA ARG A 14 -37.07 35.36 -0.87
C ARG A 14 -37.36 33.90 -1.24
N LYS A 15 -38.61 33.44 -1.14
CA LYS A 15 -38.99 32.09 -1.63
C LYS A 15 -38.89 31.97 -3.15
N ILE A 16 -39.25 33.02 -3.91
CA ILE A 16 -39.13 33.05 -5.38
C ILE A 16 -37.66 33.14 -5.84
N SER A 17 -36.79 33.84 -5.10
CA SER A 17 -35.34 33.90 -5.39
C SER A 17 -34.63 32.56 -5.13
N VAL A 18 -35.02 31.81 -4.11
CA VAL A 18 -34.47 30.48 -3.81
C VAL A 18 -35.03 29.43 -4.79
N PHE A 19 -36.30 29.53 -5.17
CA PHE A 19 -36.91 28.68 -6.20
C PHE A 19 -36.35 28.96 -7.61
N SER A 20 -35.95 30.20 -7.90
CA SER A 20 -35.27 30.58 -9.15
C SER A 20 -33.80 30.13 -9.20
N ALA A 21 -33.10 30.09 -8.08
CA ALA A 21 -31.74 29.53 -7.99
C ALA A 21 -31.75 27.98 -8.03
N PHE A 22 -32.78 27.36 -7.45
CA PHE A 22 -33.00 25.91 -7.54
C PHE A 22 -33.46 25.50 -8.94
N MET A 23 -34.35 26.27 -9.59
CA MET A 23 -34.72 26.06 -10.99
C MET A 23 -33.59 26.39 -11.96
N LYS A 24 -32.68 27.35 -11.73
CA LYS A 24 -31.49 27.52 -12.59
C LYS A 24 -30.48 26.38 -12.46
N LYS A 25 -30.46 25.65 -11.35
CA LYS A 25 -29.69 24.39 -11.21
C LYS A 25 -30.44 23.17 -11.75
N LEU A 26 -31.78 23.15 -11.74
CA LEU A 26 -32.59 22.07 -12.30
C LEU A 26 -32.82 22.20 -13.83
N LEU A 27 -32.83 23.43 -14.36
CA LEU A 27 -33.04 23.75 -15.78
C LEU A 27 -31.75 23.59 -16.62
N ASN A 28 -30.60 23.43 -15.96
CA ASN A 28 -29.37 22.90 -16.59
C ASN A 28 -29.32 21.36 -16.60
N GLY A 29 -30.35 20.67 -16.07
CA GLY A 29 -30.32 19.22 -15.87
C GLY A 29 -31.34 18.40 -16.64
N ILE A 30 -32.42 18.99 -17.19
CA ILE A 30 -33.45 18.23 -17.93
C ILE A 30 -34.00 19.09 -19.08
N ILE A 31 -33.26 19.11 -20.18
CA ILE A 31 -33.83 19.36 -21.51
C ILE A 31 -33.74 18.01 -22.23
N LEU A 32 -34.91 17.38 -22.40
CA LEU A 32 -35.15 16.34 -23.38
C LEU A 32 -35.02 16.97 -24.78
N ILE A 33 -33.79 17.16 -25.25
CA ILE A 33 -33.54 17.12 -26.67
C ILE A 33 -33.36 15.64 -26.98
N ILE A 34 -34.13 15.14 -27.95
CA ILE A 34 -33.72 14.01 -28.77
C ILE A 34 -32.47 14.50 -29.51
N PHE A 35 -31.35 14.56 -28.79
CA PHE A 35 -30.02 14.50 -29.33
C PHE A 35 -29.80 13.00 -29.26
N VAL A 36 -29.86 12.35 -30.41
CA VAL A 36 -28.96 11.23 -30.63
C VAL A 36 -27.59 11.83 -30.39
N THR A 37 -27.12 11.82 -29.15
CA THR A 37 -25.71 11.94 -28.89
C THR A 37 -25.15 10.73 -29.60
N ASN A 38 -24.49 10.96 -30.74
CA ASN A 38 -23.38 10.10 -31.08
C ASN A 38 -22.50 10.11 -29.82
N LEU A 39 -22.67 9.09 -28.98
CA LEU A 39 -21.59 8.58 -28.16
C LEU A 39 -20.50 8.31 -29.20
N THR A 40 -19.62 9.28 -29.42
CA THR A 40 -18.31 8.96 -29.96
C THR A 40 -17.65 8.19 -28.82
N THR A 41 -17.89 6.88 -28.78
CA THR A 41 -16.89 5.96 -28.26
C THR A 41 -15.59 6.38 -28.92
N GLY A 42 -14.61 6.86 -28.15
CA GLY A 42 -13.31 7.22 -28.74
C GLY A 42 -12.82 6.03 -29.55
N GLN A 43 -12.34 6.27 -30.78
CA GLN A 43 -11.74 5.20 -31.57
C GLN A 43 -10.62 4.52 -30.79
N THR A 44 -10.43 3.22 -30.97
CA THR A 44 -9.25 2.53 -30.44
C THR A 44 -8.01 3.17 -31.04
N ILE A 45 -7.08 3.61 -30.18
CA ILE A 45 -5.74 4.06 -30.60
C ILE A 45 -4.90 2.81 -30.84
N LEU A 46 -4.42 2.65 -32.07
CA LEU A 46 -3.69 1.47 -32.50
C LEU A 46 -2.18 1.73 -32.47
N ALA A 47 -1.42 0.69 -32.13
CA ALA A 47 0.03 0.67 -32.13
C ALA A 47 0.60 -0.14 -33.31
N PRO A 48 1.87 0.08 -33.71
CA PRO A 48 2.56 -0.78 -34.66
C PRO A 48 2.39 -2.28 -34.34
N GLY A 49 1.98 -3.06 -35.33
CA GLY A 49 1.73 -4.50 -35.23
C GLY A 49 0.36 -4.89 -34.68
N ASP A 50 -0.55 -3.97 -34.35
CA ASP A 50 -1.95 -4.28 -33.98
C ASP A 50 -2.78 -4.84 -35.15
N ILE A 51 -2.28 -4.69 -36.37
CA ILE A 51 -2.89 -5.12 -37.63
C ILE A 51 -1.80 -5.71 -38.50
N ALA A 52 -2.14 -6.68 -39.36
CA ALA A 52 -1.23 -7.19 -40.37
C ALA A 52 -1.96 -7.49 -41.68
N ILE A 53 -1.30 -7.20 -42.81
CA ILE A 53 -1.74 -7.65 -44.13
C ILE A 53 -1.43 -9.14 -44.25
N ILE A 54 -2.40 -9.93 -44.75
CA ILE A 54 -2.27 -11.39 -44.88
C ILE A 54 -2.34 -11.87 -46.33
N GLY A 55 -2.68 -10.99 -47.27
CA GLY A 55 -2.66 -11.32 -48.68
C GLY A 55 -3.17 -10.19 -49.55
N PHE A 56 -2.75 -10.21 -50.81
CA PHE A 56 -3.20 -9.29 -51.84
C PHE A 56 -3.19 -9.96 -53.22
N ASN A 57 -4.04 -9.46 -54.10
CA ASN A 57 -4.06 -9.78 -55.52
C ASN A 57 -3.97 -8.50 -56.35
N THR A 58 -3.29 -8.60 -57.49
CA THR A 58 -3.21 -7.55 -58.52
C THR A 58 -3.62 -8.10 -59.88
N SER A 59 -4.10 -7.23 -60.77
CA SER A 59 -4.61 -7.62 -62.08
C SER A 59 -3.79 -7.10 -63.27
N THR A 60 -3.57 -7.95 -64.28
CA THR A 60 -2.73 -7.65 -65.46
C THR A 60 -3.49 -7.18 -66.70
N SER A 61 -4.80 -6.91 -66.66
CA SER A 61 -5.57 -6.68 -67.90
C SER A 61 -5.84 -5.21 -68.17
N GLY A 62 -5.14 -4.65 -69.17
CA GLY A 62 -5.37 -3.34 -69.78
C GLY A 62 -6.71 -3.19 -70.54
N SER A 63 -7.82 -3.58 -69.94
CA SER A 63 -9.17 -3.26 -70.39
C SER A 63 -10.09 -3.17 -69.18
N THR A 64 -10.60 -1.96 -68.89
CA THR A 64 -11.59 -1.66 -67.84
C THR A 64 -12.77 -2.65 -67.86
N PRO A 65 -12.86 -3.61 -66.92
CA PRO A 65 -13.97 -4.55 -66.84
C PRO A 65 -15.16 -3.96 -66.04
N PRO A 66 -16.43 -4.34 -66.31
CA PRO A 66 -17.61 -3.89 -65.54
C PRO A 66 -17.53 -4.29 -64.04
N CYS A 67 -18.28 -3.60 -63.15
CA CYS A 67 -18.24 -3.63 -61.66
C CYS A 67 -18.35 -5.01 -60.93
N ASN A 68 -17.94 -6.14 -61.51
CA ASN A 68 -18.07 -7.48 -60.92
C ASN A 68 -16.91 -8.46 -61.24
N SER A 69 -15.70 -7.97 -61.50
CA SER A 69 -14.51 -8.82 -61.66
C SER A 69 -13.45 -8.54 -60.58
N ASN A 70 -13.42 -9.39 -59.55
CA ASN A 70 -12.59 -9.38 -58.33
C ASN A 70 -11.07 -9.42 -58.63
N GLN A 71 -10.40 -8.28 -58.78
CA GLN A 71 -9.06 -8.31 -59.37
C GLN A 71 -7.96 -7.59 -58.57
N ASP A 72 -8.25 -6.42 -57.98
CA ASP A 72 -7.32 -5.75 -57.05
C ASP A 72 -7.94 -5.71 -55.65
N ASN A 73 -7.42 -6.57 -54.77
CA ASN A 73 -7.98 -6.76 -53.44
C ASN A 73 -6.92 -7.20 -52.45
N PHE A 74 -7.15 -6.94 -51.17
CA PHE A 74 -6.28 -7.39 -50.10
C PHE A 74 -7.08 -7.80 -48.87
N ALA A 75 -6.45 -8.57 -47.99
CA ALA A 75 -6.98 -8.95 -46.69
C ALA A 75 -6.02 -8.55 -45.58
N PHE A 76 -6.59 -8.18 -44.44
CA PHE A 76 -5.87 -7.93 -43.20
C PHE A 76 -6.54 -8.63 -42.03
N VAL A 77 -5.76 -8.90 -41.00
CA VAL A 77 -6.23 -9.43 -39.71
C VAL A 77 -6.01 -8.39 -38.62
N LEU A 78 -6.98 -8.27 -37.72
CA LEU A 78 -6.84 -7.48 -36.49
C LEU A 78 -6.20 -8.35 -35.41
N LEU A 79 -5.12 -7.89 -34.80
CA LEU A 79 -4.44 -8.59 -33.70
C LEU A 79 -4.88 -8.10 -32.30
N VAL A 80 -5.72 -7.06 -32.27
CA VAL A 80 -6.35 -6.50 -31.06
C VAL A 80 -7.84 -6.23 -31.31
N ASP A 81 -8.63 -6.14 -30.23
CA ASP A 81 -10.03 -5.74 -30.33
C ASP A 81 -10.12 -4.23 -30.65
N ILE A 82 -11.00 -3.87 -31.59
CA ILE A 82 -11.22 -2.47 -31.96
C ILE A 82 -12.65 -2.05 -31.65
N ALA A 83 -12.80 -0.86 -31.08
CA ALA A 83 -14.10 -0.28 -30.74
C ALA A 83 -14.87 0.13 -32.01
N ALA A 84 -16.19 0.25 -31.88
CA ALA A 84 -17.04 0.78 -32.94
C ALA A 84 -16.57 2.19 -33.38
N GLY A 85 -16.56 2.43 -34.70
CA GLY A 85 -16.11 3.71 -35.25
C GLY A 85 -14.59 3.90 -35.33
N THR A 86 -13.78 2.89 -34.95
CA THR A 86 -12.33 2.95 -35.15
C THR A 86 -11.98 3.05 -36.62
N THR A 87 -11.11 4.00 -36.97
CA THR A 87 -10.70 4.26 -38.36
C THR A 87 -9.29 3.75 -38.63
N ILE A 88 -9.11 3.12 -39.79
CA ILE A 88 -7.84 2.58 -40.29
C ILE A 88 -7.72 2.99 -41.75
N TYR A 89 -6.55 3.49 -42.14
CA TYR A 89 -6.27 4.00 -43.47
C TYR A 89 -5.28 3.07 -44.19
N PHE A 90 -5.50 2.92 -45.49
CA PHE A 90 -4.70 2.09 -46.39
C PHE A 90 -4.30 2.92 -47.60
N SER A 91 -3.04 2.79 -48.01
CA SER A 91 -2.53 3.37 -49.25
C SER A 91 -1.54 2.42 -49.90
N ASP A 92 -1.54 2.42 -51.22
CA ASP A 92 -0.50 1.85 -52.05
C ASP A 92 0.62 2.86 -52.33
N ASP A 93 0.52 4.12 -51.88
CA ASP A 93 1.57 5.08 -52.18
C ASP A 93 2.82 4.86 -51.32
N GLY A 94 3.99 5.01 -51.96
CA GLY A 94 5.28 4.84 -51.30
C GLY A 94 5.52 5.92 -50.24
N VAL A 95 6.22 5.57 -49.16
CA VAL A 95 6.61 6.53 -48.11
C VAL A 95 7.97 7.15 -48.45
N TYR A 96 8.04 8.48 -48.49
CA TYR A 96 9.29 9.21 -48.62
C TYR A 96 10.18 9.01 -47.39
N ALA A 97 11.49 9.23 -47.53
CA ALA A 97 12.45 9.23 -46.41
C ALA A 97 12.08 10.23 -45.30
N THR A 98 11.26 11.23 -45.60
CA THR A 98 10.72 12.20 -44.62
C THR A 98 9.58 11.65 -43.77
N GLY A 99 9.04 10.47 -44.10
CA GLY A 99 7.93 9.83 -43.40
C GLY A 99 6.54 10.21 -43.87
N CYS A 100 6.41 10.94 -44.99
CA CYS A 100 5.10 11.22 -45.61
C CYS A 100 4.88 10.31 -46.81
N LEU A 101 3.62 10.07 -47.16
CA LEU A 101 3.25 9.38 -48.40
C LEU A 101 3.65 10.23 -49.63
N ARG A 102 3.91 9.56 -50.74
CA ARG A 102 3.92 10.18 -52.07
C ARG A 102 2.54 10.80 -52.34
N HIS A 103 2.46 11.61 -53.40
CA HIS A 103 1.26 12.41 -53.71
C HIS A 103 0.63 11.96 -55.03
N SER A 104 0.66 10.65 -55.31
CA SER A 104 0.38 10.13 -56.64
C SER A 104 -0.70 9.04 -56.65
N GLU A 105 -1.03 8.43 -55.51
CA GLU A 105 -1.98 7.32 -55.41
C GLU A 105 -3.07 7.56 -54.34
N GLY A 106 -4.05 6.66 -54.28
CA GLY A 106 -5.25 6.81 -53.46
C GLY A 106 -5.08 6.42 -51.98
N ILE A 107 -6.00 6.93 -51.15
CA ILE A 107 -6.13 6.49 -49.75
C ILE A 107 -7.55 6.00 -49.52
N ILE A 108 -7.67 4.78 -48.99
CA ILE A 108 -8.92 4.17 -48.58
C ILE A 108 -9.02 4.17 -47.05
N LYS A 109 -10.22 4.47 -46.53
CA LYS A 109 -10.53 4.43 -45.10
C LYS A 109 -11.51 3.32 -44.78
N TYR A 110 -11.10 2.43 -43.90
CA TYR A 110 -11.96 1.49 -43.20
C TYR A 110 -12.49 2.12 -41.90
N THR A 111 -13.77 1.88 -41.58
CA THR A 111 -14.38 2.25 -40.30
C THR A 111 -15.09 1.03 -39.71
N ALA A 112 -14.73 0.69 -38.46
CA ALA A 112 -15.30 -0.42 -37.71
C ALA A 112 -16.83 -0.25 -37.49
N PRO A 113 -17.63 -1.32 -37.63
CA PRO A 113 -19.08 -1.26 -37.51
C PRO A 113 -19.54 -1.01 -36.07
N ALA A 114 -20.84 -0.79 -35.90
CA ALA A 114 -21.45 -0.80 -34.57
C ALA A 114 -21.17 -2.15 -33.88
N GLY A 115 -20.70 -2.11 -32.62
CA GLY A 115 -20.26 -3.28 -31.87
C GLY A 115 -18.75 -3.54 -31.88
N GLY A 116 -17.98 -2.84 -32.73
CA GLY A 116 -16.54 -3.08 -32.87
C GLY A 116 -16.21 -4.35 -33.64
N ILE A 117 -14.94 -4.73 -33.66
CA ILE A 117 -14.47 -6.00 -34.22
C ILE A 117 -13.51 -6.64 -33.22
N THR A 118 -13.66 -7.95 -33.01
CA THR A 118 -12.75 -8.73 -32.17
C THR A 118 -11.47 -9.10 -32.89
N LYS A 119 -10.36 -9.18 -32.17
CA LYS A 119 -9.08 -9.71 -32.65
C LYS A 119 -9.23 -11.11 -33.28
N GLY A 120 -8.35 -11.45 -34.21
CA GLY A 120 -8.40 -12.65 -35.04
C GLY A 120 -9.35 -12.54 -36.24
N THR A 121 -10.20 -11.51 -36.28
CA THR A 121 -11.12 -11.29 -37.42
C THR A 121 -10.35 -10.85 -38.65
N ILE A 122 -10.61 -11.52 -39.77
CA ILE A 122 -10.09 -11.14 -41.09
C ILE A 122 -11.10 -10.24 -41.80
N ILE A 123 -10.62 -9.12 -42.31
CA ILE A 123 -11.35 -8.24 -43.21
C ILE A 123 -10.69 -8.29 -44.59
N ALA A 124 -11.48 -8.42 -45.65
CA ALA A 124 -11.00 -8.34 -47.02
C ALA A 124 -11.69 -7.19 -47.75
N ILE A 125 -10.89 -6.40 -48.46
CA ILE A 125 -11.32 -5.20 -49.19
C ILE A 125 -10.99 -5.38 -50.66
N ASP A 126 -11.99 -5.13 -51.50
CA ASP A 126 -11.82 -4.87 -52.92
C ASP A 126 -11.58 -3.37 -53.12
N THR A 127 -10.48 -3.05 -53.80
CA THR A 127 -9.95 -1.68 -53.94
C THR A 127 -10.48 -0.94 -55.17
N LYS A 128 -11.25 -1.61 -56.04
CA LYS A 128 -11.40 -1.22 -57.46
C LYS A 128 -12.11 0.10 -57.78
N ASP A 129 -11.49 0.79 -58.75
CA ASP A 129 -11.70 2.09 -59.40
C ASP A 129 -12.57 2.08 -60.68
N ASP A 130 -13.79 2.63 -60.62
CA ASP A 130 -14.27 3.52 -61.69
C ASP A 130 -15.30 4.51 -61.10
N ALA A 131 -15.67 5.56 -61.85
CA ALA A 131 -16.62 6.59 -61.39
C ALA A 131 -18.03 6.08 -60.99
N ALA A 132 -18.33 4.79 -61.18
CA ALA A 132 -19.56 4.09 -60.86
C ALA A 132 -19.41 2.95 -59.82
N CYS A 133 -18.19 2.57 -59.39
CA CYS A 133 -17.96 1.55 -58.37
C CYS A 133 -17.19 2.15 -57.16
N LEU A 134 -17.54 1.76 -55.93
CA LEU A 134 -16.89 2.20 -54.67
C LEU A 134 -16.12 1.02 -54.05
N PRO A 135 -15.08 1.27 -53.23
CA PRO A 135 -14.38 0.21 -52.52
C PRO A 135 -15.41 -0.52 -51.66
N ASN A 136 -15.23 -1.83 -51.53
CA ASN A 136 -16.20 -2.66 -50.84
C ASN A 136 -15.52 -3.71 -49.97
N ILE A 137 -16.13 -3.95 -48.81
CA ILE A 137 -15.76 -5.06 -47.95
C ILE A 137 -16.34 -6.33 -48.57
N ILE A 138 -15.46 -7.22 -49.02
CA ILE A 138 -15.82 -8.51 -49.62
C ILE A 138 -15.84 -9.66 -48.60
N ARG A 139 -15.23 -9.45 -47.42
CA ARG A 139 -15.33 -10.32 -46.25
C ARG A 139 -15.18 -9.51 -44.96
N GLY A 140 -15.98 -9.84 -43.96
CA GLY A 140 -16.03 -9.13 -42.68
C GLY A 140 -17.13 -8.08 -42.64
N SER A 141 -17.05 -7.17 -41.68
CA SER A 141 -18.05 -6.12 -41.44
C SER A 141 -17.38 -4.75 -41.22
N GLY A 142 -18.13 -3.68 -41.44
CA GLY A 142 -17.63 -2.30 -41.37
C GLY A 142 -18.12 -1.47 -42.55
N THR A 143 -17.47 -0.33 -42.77
CA THR A 143 -17.63 0.48 -43.97
C THR A 143 -16.27 0.85 -44.53
N VAL A 144 -16.18 1.01 -45.85
CA VAL A 144 -14.96 1.41 -46.53
C VAL A 144 -15.29 2.50 -47.56
N ILE A 145 -14.49 3.56 -47.61
CA ILE A 145 -14.69 4.71 -48.52
C ILE A 145 -13.34 5.22 -49.04
N HIS A 146 -13.35 5.91 -50.19
CA HIS A 146 -12.23 6.76 -50.58
C HIS A 146 -12.23 8.06 -49.77
N GLU A 147 -11.06 8.48 -49.30
CA GLU A 147 -10.90 9.81 -48.69
C GLU A 147 -10.71 10.89 -49.77
N SER A 148 -11.30 12.06 -49.55
CA SER A 148 -11.49 13.07 -50.61
C SER A 148 -10.16 13.65 -51.11
N GLY A 149 -9.86 13.52 -52.40
CA GLY A 149 -8.77 14.24 -53.09
C GLY A 149 -7.71 13.38 -53.80
N GLY A 150 -7.74 12.06 -53.62
CA GLY A 150 -6.84 11.12 -54.33
C GLY A 150 -7.46 10.47 -55.58
N THR A 151 -6.61 9.92 -56.44
CA THR A 151 -6.99 8.87 -57.42
C THR A 151 -7.39 7.58 -56.67
N SER A 152 -7.78 6.51 -57.37
CA SER A 152 -7.95 5.22 -56.71
C SER A 152 -6.63 4.65 -56.18
N MET A 153 -6.74 3.74 -55.22
CA MET A 153 -5.68 2.85 -54.74
C MET A 153 -5.69 1.63 -55.67
N ASP A 154 -4.70 1.54 -56.57
CA ASP A 154 -4.67 0.61 -57.70
C ASP A 154 -3.38 -0.20 -57.67
N LEU A 155 -3.47 -1.44 -57.19
CA LEU A 155 -2.29 -2.31 -57.02
C LEU A 155 -1.69 -2.74 -58.37
N ASN A 156 -0.41 -2.40 -58.60
CA ASN A 156 0.34 -2.65 -59.82
C ASN A 156 1.05 -4.00 -59.85
N VAL A 157 1.12 -4.59 -61.04
CA VAL A 157 1.74 -5.89 -61.30
C VAL A 157 3.27 -5.86 -61.36
N SER A 158 3.90 -4.67 -61.34
CA SER A 158 5.35 -4.50 -61.48
C SER A 158 6.10 -4.38 -60.14
N GLY A 159 5.37 -4.34 -59.02
CA GLY A 159 5.88 -4.19 -57.66
C GLY A 159 5.03 -3.19 -56.87
N GLU A 160 4.73 -3.49 -55.61
CA GLU A 160 3.82 -2.71 -54.79
C GLU A 160 4.21 -2.60 -53.33
N GLN A 161 3.57 -1.63 -52.69
CA GLN A 161 3.52 -1.48 -51.24
C GLN A 161 2.07 -1.42 -50.76
N LEU A 162 1.83 -1.92 -49.56
CA LEU A 162 0.57 -1.76 -48.84
C LEU A 162 0.90 -1.17 -47.49
N ILE A 163 0.53 0.10 -47.30
CA ILE A 163 0.84 0.90 -46.13
C ILE A 163 -0.42 1.06 -45.29
N VAL A 164 -0.35 0.64 -44.02
CA VAL A 164 -1.46 0.72 -43.05
C VAL A 164 -1.12 1.73 -41.99
N PHE A 165 -2.03 2.66 -41.71
CA PHE A 165 -1.83 3.72 -40.72
C PHE A 165 -3.12 4.16 -40.03
N GLN A 166 -2.97 4.87 -38.92
CA GLN A 166 -4.04 5.55 -38.23
C GLN A 166 -3.70 7.04 -38.08
N ASP A 167 -4.70 7.89 -38.27
CA ASP A 167 -4.57 9.35 -38.25
C ASP A 167 -5.85 9.99 -37.69
N ASP A 168 -5.79 11.27 -37.33
CA ASP A 168 -6.97 12.04 -36.88
C ASP A 168 -7.86 12.51 -38.05
N GLY A 169 -7.43 12.26 -39.29
CA GLY A 169 -8.15 12.59 -40.51
C GLY A 169 -7.88 14.00 -41.02
N VAL A 170 -6.94 14.74 -40.41
CA VAL A 170 -6.60 16.12 -40.81
C VAL A 170 -5.38 16.15 -41.74
N ASN A 171 -4.40 15.27 -41.57
CA ASN A 171 -3.18 15.25 -42.38
C ASN A 171 -2.77 13.84 -42.82
N ILE A 172 -3.72 13.11 -43.42
CA ILE A 172 -3.56 11.71 -43.84
C ILE A 172 -2.45 11.47 -44.89
N THR A 173 -1.87 12.52 -45.49
CA THR A 173 -0.71 12.44 -46.39
C THR A 173 0.64 12.35 -45.65
N CYS A 174 0.67 12.72 -44.37
CA CYS A 174 1.82 12.56 -43.48
C CYS A 174 1.33 11.94 -42.17
N PRO A 175 1.04 10.63 -42.15
CA PRO A 175 0.44 9.96 -41.01
C PRO A 175 1.23 10.09 -39.71
N ASP A 176 0.54 10.29 -38.59
CA ASP A 176 1.16 10.30 -37.26
C ASP A 176 1.60 8.90 -36.78
N THR A 177 0.90 7.84 -37.19
CA THR A 177 1.18 6.47 -36.73
C THR A 177 0.99 5.43 -37.83
N TYR A 178 2.09 4.80 -38.24
CA TYR A 178 2.07 3.61 -39.09
C TYR A 178 1.82 2.35 -38.26
N LEU A 179 0.98 1.45 -38.77
CA LEU A 179 0.55 0.24 -38.07
C LEU A 179 1.19 -1.02 -38.63
N PHE A 180 1.29 -1.12 -39.96
CA PHE A 180 1.90 -2.23 -40.67
C PHE A 180 2.27 -1.80 -42.07
N ALA A 181 3.28 -2.45 -42.66
CA ALA A 181 3.63 -2.22 -44.06
C ALA A 181 4.11 -3.51 -44.73
N LEU A 182 3.69 -3.71 -45.97
CA LEU A 182 4.16 -4.79 -46.82
C LEU A 182 4.72 -4.21 -48.11
N THR A 183 5.84 -4.74 -48.59
CA THR A 183 6.30 -4.51 -49.97
C THR A 183 6.68 -5.83 -50.62
N ASN A 184 6.43 -6.00 -51.92
CA ASN A 184 6.90 -7.15 -52.69
C ASN A 184 8.12 -6.84 -53.58
N ASN A 185 8.91 -5.83 -53.20
CA ASN A 185 10.08 -5.38 -53.96
C ASN A 185 11.42 -5.83 -53.36
N ASP A 186 11.47 -7.05 -52.79
CA ASP A 186 12.61 -7.70 -52.11
C ASP A 186 13.12 -7.03 -50.82
N VAL A 187 13.22 -5.71 -50.80
CA VAL A 187 13.76 -4.91 -49.69
C VAL A 187 13.03 -3.57 -49.61
N TRP A 188 13.06 -2.92 -48.45
CA TRP A 188 12.67 -1.52 -48.30
C TRP A 188 13.74 -0.59 -48.92
N GLN A 189 13.32 0.41 -49.69
CA GLN A 189 14.23 1.37 -50.32
C GLN A 189 14.63 2.48 -49.33
N ALA A 190 15.60 3.32 -49.72
CA ALA A 190 15.97 4.48 -48.92
C ALA A 190 14.94 5.63 -49.02
N ASP A 191 14.18 5.68 -50.12
CA ASP A 191 13.20 6.73 -50.42
C ASP A 191 12.17 6.19 -51.43
N ALA A 192 10.99 6.81 -51.51
CA ALA A 192 9.99 6.54 -52.53
C ALA A 192 10.24 7.38 -53.78
N THR A 193 10.68 6.75 -54.88
CA THR A 193 11.06 7.44 -56.13
C THR A 193 10.08 7.23 -57.28
N ASP A 194 9.32 6.15 -57.25
CA ASP A 194 8.26 5.80 -58.19
C ASP A 194 7.22 4.89 -57.51
N SER A 195 6.15 4.52 -58.24
CA SER A 195 5.00 3.71 -57.79
C SER A 195 5.35 2.36 -57.17
N HIS A 196 6.57 1.85 -57.33
CA HIS A 196 6.96 0.52 -56.86
C HIS A 196 7.98 0.57 -55.71
N THR A 197 8.24 1.76 -55.16
CA THR A 197 9.31 1.98 -54.17
C THR A 197 8.80 2.72 -52.95
N SER A 198 9.25 2.27 -51.78
CA SER A 198 8.91 2.89 -50.50
C SER A 198 10.10 2.84 -49.55
N ALA A 199 10.33 3.91 -48.80
CA ALA A 199 11.08 3.81 -47.56
C ALA A 199 10.32 2.96 -46.54
N LEU A 200 11.04 2.34 -45.60
CA LEU A 200 10.42 1.71 -44.43
C LEU A 200 9.68 2.81 -43.62
N PRO A 201 8.37 2.70 -43.39
CA PRO A 201 7.64 3.76 -42.69
C PRO A 201 8.18 3.99 -41.26
N PRO A 202 8.27 5.24 -40.80
CA PRO A 202 8.75 5.55 -39.45
C PRO A 202 7.96 4.81 -38.36
N GLY A 203 8.67 4.27 -37.37
CA GLY A 203 8.07 3.50 -36.27
C GLY A 203 7.86 2.02 -36.59
N LEU A 204 8.07 1.59 -37.84
CA LEU A 204 8.08 0.18 -38.22
C LEU A 204 9.51 -0.39 -38.28
N THR A 205 9.61 -1.71 -38.17
CA THR A 205 10.83 -2.51 -38.27
C THR A 205 10.54 -3.74 -39.13
N ASP A 206 11.32 -3.90 -40.20
CA ASP A 206 11.22 -5.04 -41.11
C ASP A 206 11.49 -6.36 -40.37
N GLY A 207 10.64 -7.35 -40.61
CA GLY A 207 10.65 -8.63 -39.87
C GLY A 207 10.08 -8.57 -38.45
N VAL A 208 9.44 -7.46 -38.05
CA VAL A 208 8.75 -7.34 -36.75
C VAL A 208 7.31 -6.86 -36.93
N ASN A 209 7.08 -5.75 -37.62
CA ASN A 209 5.75 -5.20 -37.89
C ASN A 209 5.67 -4.58 -39.31
N ALA A 210 6.62 -4.94 -40.16
CA ALA A 210 6.64 -4.72 -41.59
C ALA A 210 7.29 -5.94 -42.25
N ILE A 211 7.00 -6.18 -43.52
CA ILE A 211 7.58 -7.30 -44.28
C ILE A 211 7.93 -6.88 -45.70
N ALA A 212 9.18 -7.15 -46.11
CA ALA A 212 9.59 -7.19 -47.50
C ALA A 212 9.55 -8.65 -48.02
N ILE A 213 8.60 -8.97 -48.89
CA ILE A 213 8.54 -10.29 -49.55
C ILE A 213 9.38 -10.30 -50.84
N PRO A 214 10.09 -11.41 -51.15
CA PRO A 214 10.92 -11.50 -52.34
C PRO A 214 10.13 -11.38 -53.65
N LYS A 215 10.62 -10.62 -54.62
CA LYS A 215 9.98 -10.37 -55.92
C LYS A 215 10.07 -11.57 -56.87
N ASN A 216 10.90 -12.59 -56.62
CA ASN A 216 11.17 -13.66 -57.60
C ASN A 216 11.47 -15.05 -57.00
N PRO A 217 11.07 -16.18 -57.63
CA PRO A 217 9.92 -16.38 -58.52
C PRO A 217 8.70 -16.89 -57.73
N GLY A 218 7.64 -16.08 -57.70
CA GLY A 218 6.39 -16.44 -57.02
C GLY A 218 5.55 -15.21 -56.71
N PHE A 219 6.10 -14.21 -56.02
CA PHE A 219 5.33 -13.12 -55.40
C PHE A 219 5.14 -11.85 -56.26
N GLN A 220 5.31 -11.94 -57.58
CA GLN A 220 5.34 -10.75 -58.45
C GLN A 220 3.99 -10.00 -58.49
N ASN A 221 2.87 -10.73 -58.51
CA ASN A 221 1.55 -10.13 -58.73
C ASN A 221 0.58 -10.42 -57.58
N ASN A 222 0.64 -11.62 -57.00
CA ASN A 222 -0.27 -12.03 -55.94
C ASN A 222 0.54 -12.73 -54.87
N ALA A 223 0.27 -12.41 -53.61
CA ALA A 223 0.91 -13.06 -52.48
C ALA A 223 -0.09 -13.24 -51.35
N TYR A 224 0.04 -14.34 -50.63
CA TYR A 224 -0.83 -14.65 -49.50
C TYR A 224 -0.11 -15.50 -48.46
N PHE A 225 -0.47 -15.29 -47.20
CA PHE A 225 0.03 -16.09 -46.09
C PHE A 225 -0.55 -17.52 -46.14
N ASP A 226 0.30 -18.54 -46.00
CA ASP A 226 -0.12 -19.95 -46.02
C ASP A 226 -0.97 -20.28 -44.79
N CYS A 227 -2.31 -20.36 -44.96
CA CYS A 227 -3.21 -20.71 -43.87
C CYS A 227 -3.02 -22.12 -43.30
N THR A 228 -2.23 -23.01 -43.92
CA THR A 228 -1.84 -24.27 -43.26
C THR A 228 -0.89 -24.04 -42.09
N LEU A 229 -0.26 -22.87 -42.06
CA LEU A 229 0.56 -22.34 -40.98
C LEU A 229 -0.21 -21.35 -40.10
N ALA A 230 -1.55 -21.34 -40.16
CA ALA A 230 -2.41 -20.42 -39.42
C ALA A 230 -1.97 -20.33 -37.94
N PRO A 231 -1.42 -19.19 -37.51
CA PRO A 231 -0.78 -19.11 -36.22
C PRO A 231 -1.84 -18.89 -35.15
N SER A 232 -1.59 -19.51 -34.01
CA SER A 232 -2.43 -19.49 -32.84
C SER A 232 -1.51 -19.24 -31.64
N GLY A 233 -1.87 -18.31 -30.75
CA GLY A 233 -0.96 -17.85 -29.70
C GLY A 233 -1.04 -16.35 -29.38
N SER A 234 0.08 -15.77 -28.93
CA SER A 234 0.14 -14.33 -28.62
C SER A 234 0.08 -13.49 -29.91
N LYS A 235 -0.24 -12.20 -29.76
CA LYS A 235 -0.17 -11.24 -30.86
C LYS A 235 1.22 -11.24 -31.51
N GLU A 236 2.27 -11.30 -30.69
CA GLU A 236 3.66 -11.25 -31.12
C GLU A 236 4.05 -12.50 -31.92
N ASP A 237 3.56 -13.69 -31.53
CA ASP A 237 3.83 -14.96 -32.24
C ASP A 237 3.17 -14.96 -33.63
N ILE A 238 1.91 -14.54 -33.67
CA ILE A 238 1.15 -14.43 -34.92
C ILE A 238 1.81 -13.42 -35.84
N LEU A 239 2.22 -12.27 -35.30
CA LEU A 239 2.90 -11.25 -36.08
C LEU A 239 4.26 -11.74 -36.59
N ALA A 240 5.04 -12.45 -35.77
CA ALA A 240 6.32 -13.06 -36.19
C ALA A 240 6.15 -14.05 -37.35
N ALA A 241 5.09 -14.87 -37.34
CA ALA A 241 4.78 -15.76 -38.45
C ALA A 241 4.38 -14.99 -39.72
N LEU A 242 3.59 -13.93 -39.57
CA LEU A 242 3.11 -13.09 -40.67
C LEU A 242 4.23 -12.25 -41.32
N VAL A 243 5.26 -11.88 -40.57
CA VAL A 243 6.41 -11.10 -41.08
C VAL A 243 7.59 -11.97 -41.54
N ASP A 244 7.45 -13.30 -41.55
CA ASP A 244 8.43 -14.21 -42.13
C ASP A 244 8.07 -14.54 -43.59
N PRO A 245 8.87 -14.10 -44.58
CA PRO A 245 8.59 -14.35 -46.00
C PRO A 245 8.51 -15.83 -46.38
N VAL A 246 9.06 -16.75 -45.59
CA VAL A 246 8.99 -18.20 -45.85
C VAL A 246 7.57 -18.74 -45.71
N ASN A 247 6.73 -18.10 -44.89
CA ASN A 247 5.36 -18.52 -44.63
C ASN A 247 4.36 -18.01 -45.68
N TRP A 248 4.85 -17.32 -46.71
CA TRP A 248 4.03 -16.77 -47.77
C TRP A 248 4.12 -17.60 -49.04
N MET A 249 3.03 -17.64 -49.79
CA MET A 249 2.94 -18.20 -51.14
C MET A 249 2.65 -17.10 -52.16
N GLY A 250 3.08 -17.27 -53.41
CA GLY A 250 2.81 -16.28 -54.46
C GLY A 250 2.60 -16.89 -55.86
N SER A 251 1.91 -16.15 -56.74
CA SER A 251 1.83 -16.44 -58.18
C SER A 251 2.00 -15.19 -59.06
N THR A 252 2.54 -15.41 -60.27
CA THR A 252 2.80 -14.41 -61.31
C THR A 252 1.68 -14.28 -62.35
N GLY A 253 0.53 -14.93 -62.18
CA GLY A 253 -0.56 -14.85 -63.16
C GLY A 253 -1.91 -15.46 -62.78
N THR A 254 -2.05 -16.03 -61.58
CA THR A 254 -3.33 -16.55 -61.07
C THR A 254 -3.71 -15.82 -59.78
N THR A 255 -4.87 -15.15 -59.77
CA THR A 255 -5.47 -14.62 -58.55
C THR A 255 -5.83 -15.77 -57.62
N TYR A 256 -5.55 -15.63 -56.33
CA TYR A 256 -5.95 -16.61 -55.31
C TYR A 256 -7.15 -16.10 -54.51
N PRO A 257 -8.02 -16.99 -53.99
CA PRO A 257 -8.91 -16.60 -52.91
C PRO A 257 -8.09 -15.99 -51.77
N LEU A 258 -8.45 -14.77 -51.34
CA LEU A 258 -7.76 -14.15 -50.21
C LEU A 258 -7.85 -15.06 -48.97
N PRO A 259 -6.75 -15.23 -48.22
CA PRO A 259 -6.67 -16.14 -47.08
C PRO A 259 -7.85 -16.01 -46.13
N ASP A 260 -8.47 -17.14 -45.78
CA ASP A 260 -9.52 -17.22 -44.76
C ASP A 260 -9.02 -18.06 -43.59
N CYS A 261 -7.86 -17.66 -43.05
CA CYS A 261 -7.24 -18.37 -41.96
C CYS A 261 -8.06 -18.22 -40.68
N ILE A 262 -7.88 -19.16 -39.75
CA ILE A 262 -8.39 -19.01 -38.39
C ILE A 262 -7.22 -18.53 -37.54
N PHE A 263 -7.24 -17.24 -37.17
CA PHE A 263 -6.29 -16.69 -36.20
C PHE A 263 -6.90 -16.78 -34.81
N SER A 264 -6.43 -17.75 -34.00
CA SER A 264 -6.83 -17.86 -32.59
C SER A 264 -5.87 -17.03 -31.75
N ILE A 265 -6.31 -15.82 -31.41
CA ILE A 265 -5.52 -14.88 -30.62
C ILE A 265 -5.90 -15.03 -29.14
N GLY A 266 -5.56 -16.19 -28.58
CA GLY A 266 -5.87 -16.58 -27.22
C GLY A 266 -5.19 -17.90 -26.86
N GLY A 267 -4.32 -17.86 -25.85
CA GLY A 267 -3.66 -19.05 -25.27
C GLY A 267 -3.88 -19.12 -23.76
N LEU A 268 -3.17 -20.01 -23.07
CA LEU A 268 -3.13 -20.10 -21.59
C LEU A 268 -2.93 -18.71 -20.96
N GLN A 269 -3.96 -18.22 -20.28
CA GLN A 269 -3.99 -16.93 -19.60
C GLN A 269 -3.67 -17.08 -18.12
N VAL A 270 -3.19 -15.98 -17.53
CA VAL A 270 -3.03 -15.83 -16.09
C VAL A 270 -3.99 -14.77 -15.61
N SER A 271 -4.93 -15.14 -14.74
CA SER A 271 -5.84 -14.14 -14.14
C SER A 271 -5.37 -13.63 -12.79
N ALA A 272 -4.45 -14.36 -12.12
CA ALA A 272 -3.93 -13.97 -10.82
C ALA A 272 -2.53 -14.53 -10.61
N ILE A 273 -1.63 -13.70 -10.06
CA ILE A 273 -0.26 -14.08 -9.68
C ILE A 273 -0.07 -13.67 -8.22
N THR A 274 0.47 -14.58 -7.42
CA THR A 274 1.08 -14.26 -6.12
C THR A 274 2.59 -14.56 -6.19
N TYR A 275 3.30 -14.43 -5.08
CA TYR A 275 4.73 -14.75 -4.96
C TYR A 275 5.04 -16.26 -4.99
N ASP A 276 4.03 -17.12 -4.87
CA ASP A 276 4.17 -18.58 -4.82
C ASP A 276 3.07 -19.35 -5.58
N GLN A 277 2.12 -18.64 -6.18
CA GLN A 277 0.97 -19.22 -6.89
C GLN A 277 0.58 -18.46 -8.13
N MET A 278 -0.13 -19.15 -9.02
CA MET A 278 -0.68 -18.55 -10.22
C MET A 278 -1.99 -19.21 -10.61
N ARG A 279 -3.02 -18.41 -10.90
CA ARG A 279 -4.26 -18.92 -11.48
C ARG A 279 -4.13 -18.94 -13.00
N LEU A 280 -4.23 -20.15 -13.55
CA LEU A 280 -4.22 -20.41 -14.97
C LEU A 280 -5.65 -20.57 -15.49
N LEU A 281 -5.90 -20.05 -16.69
CA LEU A 281 -7.17 -20.14 -17.39
C LEU A 281 -6.89 -20.41 -18.85
N TRP A 282 -7.68 -21.29 -19.44
CA TRP A 282 -7.71 -21.46 -20.88
C TRP A 282 -9.12 -21.88 -21.28
N SER A 283 -9.45 -21.61 -22.53
CA SER A 283 -10.67 -22.13 -23.14
C SER A 283 -10.35 -23.44 -23.85
N ASP A 284 -11.12 -24.48 -23.55
CA ASP A 284 -10.99 -25.79 -24.17
C ASP A 284 -11.48 -25.70 -25.63
N PRO A 285 -10.76 -26.27 -26.62
CA PRO A 285 -11.22 -26.32 -28.01
C PRO A 285 -12.53 -27.10 -28.21
N GLY A 286 -13.05 -27.80 -27.19
CA GLY A 286 -14.44 -28.30 -27.14
C GLY A 286 -14.65 -29.69 -27.74
N SER A 287 -13.61 -30.51 -27.81
CA SER A 287 -13.64 -31.87 -28.38
C SER A 287 -13.89 -32.95 -27.32
N THR A 288 -14.88 -33.83 -27.53
CA THR A 288 -15.19 -34.95 -26.60
C THR A 288 -14.19 -36.10 -26.63
N THR A 289 -13.22 -36.06 -27.55
CA THR A 289 -12.28 -37.18 -27.79
C THR A 289 -10.83 -36.81 -27.56
N GLU A 290 -10.52 -35.54 -27.31
CA GLU A 290 -9.14 -35.06 -27.23
C GLU A 290 -8.67 -35.00 -25.78
N GLU A 291 -7.51 -35.60 -25.50
CA GLU A 291 -6.87 -35.53 -24.20
C GLU A 291 -5.97 -34.30 -24.13
N MET A 292 -6.16 -33.50 -23.08
CA MET A 292 -5.43 -32.25 -22.86
C MET A 292 -4.52 -32.38 -21.65
N ILE A 293 -3.31 -31.88 -21.77
CA ILE A 293 -2.38 -31.72 -20.66
C ILE A 293 -1.86 -30.29 -20.56
N VAL A 294 -1.61 -29.83 -19.34
CA VAL A 294 -0.89 -28.58 -19.07
C VAL A 294 0.38 -28.91 -18.30
N VAL A 295 1.51 -28.42 -18.77
CA VAL A 295 2.81 -28.62 -18.13
C VAL A 295 3.50 -27.30 -17.80
N ALA A 296 4.44 -27.33 -16.86
CA ALA A 296 5.20 -26.16 -16.47
C ALA A 296 6.69 -26.45 -16.26
N LYS A 297 7.52 -25.44 -16.47
CA LYS A 297 8.97 -25.44 -16.23
C LYS A 297 9.42 -24.11 -15.64
N ALA A 298 10.36 -24.15 -14.71
CA ALA A 298 10.93 -22.97 -14.08
C ALA A 298 12.16 -22.45 -14.86
N GLY A 299 12.28 -21.13 -14.99
CA GLY A 299 13.50 -20.41 -15.39
C GLY A 299 13.84 -20.41 -16.88
N SER A 300 13.29 -21.31 -17.69
CA SER A 300 13.55 -21.37 -19.13
C SER A 300 12.39 -21.97 -19.92
N ALA A 301 12.34 -21.67 -21.22
CA ALA A 301 11.34 -22.19 -22.13
C ALA A 301 11.31 -23.73 -22.12
N ILE A 302 10.11 -24.28 -22.33
CA ILE A 302 9.92 -25.72 -22.52
C ILE A 302 10.25 -26.02 -23.99
N THR A 303 11.20 -26.91 -24.23
CA THR A 303 11.66 -27.28 -25.59
C THR A 303 11.39 -28.75 -25.90
N ILE A 304 10.71 -29.46 -25.01
CA ILE A 304 10.39 -30.86 -25.17
C ILE A 304 8.92 -31.03 -25.59
N ASP A 305 8.67 -32.03 -26.42
CA ASP A 305 7.33 -32.51 -26.73
C ASP A 305 7.07 -33.83 -25.97
N PRO A 306 5.85 -34.06 -25.47
CA PRO A 306 5.51 -35.30 -24.80
C PRO A 306 5.65 -36.49 -25.76
N THR A 307 6.36 -37.53 -25.33
CA THR A 307 6.53 -38.76 -26.12
C THR A 307 5.64 -39.89 -25.60
N GLY A 308 4.89 -40.56 -26.48
CA GLY A 308 4.05 -41.71 -26.14
C GLY A 308 2.59 -41.59 -26.62
N ASN A 309 1.85 -42.70 -26.60
CA ASN A 309 0.56 -42.80 -27.28
C ASN A 309 -0.66 -42.23 -26.52
N ASP A 310 -0.62 -41.96 -25.21
CA ASP A 310 -1.81 -41.48 -24.45
C ASP A 310 -1.53 -40.97 -23.01
N GLY A 311 -0.26 -40.75 -22.63
CA GLY A 311 0.08 -40.23 -21.29
C GLY A 311 -0.55 -40.97 -20.10
N SER A 312 -1.05 -42.20 -20.28
CA SER A 312 -2.01 -42.89 -19.40
C SER A 312 -1.47 -43.22 -18.01
N THR A 313 -0.13 -43.18 -17.87
CA THR A 313 0.59 -43.43 -16.62
C THR A 313 1.02 -42.15 -15.90
N TRP A 314 0.76 -40.97 -16.47
CA TRP A 314 1.16 -39.70 -15.90
C TRP A 314 0.15 -39.19 -14.88
N THR A 315 0.67 -38.66 -13.78
CA THR A 315 -0.10 -38.06 -12.69
C THR A 315 0.04 -36.55 -12.77
N ALA A 316 -1.08 -35.85 -12.93
CA ALA A 316 -1.11 -34.40 -12.84
C ALA A 316 -1.17 -33.94 -11.37
N ASN A 317 -0.49 -32.84 -11.05
CA ASN A 317 -0.58 -32.20 -9.74
C ASN A 317 -0.42 -30.68 -9.88
N THR A 318 -1.34 -29.92 -9.30
CA THR A 318 -1.31 -28.46 -9.36
C THR A 318 -0.18 -27.83 -8.54
N THR A 319 0.47 -28.58 -7.64
CA THR A 319 1.72 -28.16 -6.99
C THR A 319 2.90 -28.39 -7.95
N PHE A 320 3.57 -27.31 -8.36
CA PHE A 320 4.72 -27.38 -9.25
C PHE A 320 5.79 -28.34 -8.70
N GLY A 321 6.34 -29.19 -9.59
CA GLY A 321 7.32 -30.21 -9.23
C GLY A 321 6.74 -31.53 -8.69
N SER A 322 5.45 -31.57 -8.35
CA SER A 322 4.81 -32.77 -7.75
C SER A 322 4.08 -33.66 -8.76
N GLY A 323 3.85 -33.17 -9.98
CA GLY A 323 3.33 -33.95 -11.10
C GLY A 323 4.39 -34.81 -11.76
N THR A 324 4.01 -35.66 -12.70
CA THR A 324 4.96 -36.42 -13.52
C THR A 324 5.89 -35.48 -14.27
N ASN A 325 7.21 -35.70 -14.13
CA ASN A 325 8.22 -35.02 -14.94
C ASN A 325 8.30 -35.70 -16.30
N ILE A 326 7.93 -34.98 -17.36
CA ILE A 326 7.93 -35.50 -18.74
C ILE A 326 9.28 -35.30 -19.45
N GLY A 327 10.29 -34.78 -18.74
CA GLY A 327 11.63 -34.50 -19.25
C GLY A 327 12.01 -33.04 -19.02
N ASP A 328 13.31 -32.74 -19.02
CA ASP A 328 13.85 -31.36 -18.94
C ASP A 328 13.24 -30.51 -17.81
N ASN A 329 12.96 -31.13 -16.65
CA ASN A 329 12.30 -30.51 -15.50
C ASN A 329 10.95 -29.84 -15.83
N THR A 330 10.20 -30.46 -16.75
CA THR A 330 8.87 -30.04 -17.15
C THR A 330 7.85 -30.95 -16.47
N PHE A 331 7.01 -30.38 -15.61
CA PHE A 331 6.11 -31.12 -14.73
C PHE A 331 4.65 -30.98 -15.17
N LEU A 332 3.91 -32.10 -15.12
CA LEU A 332 2.50 -32.16 -15.46
C LEU A 332 1.61 -31.55 -14.37
N LEU A 333 0.92 -30.45 -14.70
CA LEU A 333 0.06 -29.74 -13.77
C LEU A 333 -1.42 -30.14 -13.87
N TYR A 334 -1.88 -30.41 -15.08
CA TYR A 334 -3.27 -30.75 -15.37
C TYR A 334 -3.34 -31.82 -16.45
N LYS A 335 -4.36 -32.68 -16.36
CA LYS A 335 -4.67 -33.72 -17.33
C LYS A 335 -6.16 -34.00 -17.33
N ALA A 336 -6.83 -33.88 -18.48
CA ALA A 336 -8.23 -34.25 -18.62
C ALA A 336 -8.64 -34.52 -20.08
N VAL A 337 -9.78 -35.19 -20.25
CA VAL A 337 -10.59 -35.17 -21.47
C VAL A 337 -11.81 -34.32 -21.12
N SER A 338 -11.95 -33.13 -21.71
CA SER A 338 -12.94 -32.14 -21.26
C SER A 338 -13.79 -31.60 -22.42
N ILE A 339 -15.01 -31.17 -22.08
CA ILE A 339 -15.97 -30.47 -22.95
C ILE A 339 -16.33 -29.09 -22.39
N ALA A 340 -15.61 -28.64 -21.35
CA ALA A 340 -15.94 -27.45 -20.59
C ALA A 340 -15.36 -26.20 -21.29
N PRO A 341 -16.18 -25.20 -21.64
CA PRO A 341 -15.75 -24.06 -22.45
C PRO A 341 -14.66 -23.21 -21.79
N ASP A 342 -14.58 -23.19 -20.46
CA ASP A 342 -13.56 -22.47 -19.70
C ASP A 342 -13.04 -23.37 -18.56
N THR A 343 -11.74 -23.62 -18.53
CA THR A 343 -11.09 -24.38 -17.44
C THR A 343 -10.14 -23.47 -16.67
N THR A 344 -10.20 -23.54 -15.34
CA THR A 344 -9.30 -22.78 -14.46
C THR A 344 -8.73 -23.68 -13.37
N PHE A 345 -7.46 -23.47 -13.01
CA PHE A 345 -6.86 -24.06 -11.80
C PHE A 345 -5.75 -23.18 -11.23
N ILE A 346 -5.44 -23.38 -9.96
CA ILE A 346 -4.38 -22.66 -9.24
C ILE A 346 -3.14 -23.54 -9.18
N VAL A 347 -2.03 -23.05 -9.71
CA VAL A 347 -0.69 -23.63 -9.55
C VAL A 347 -0.10 -23.14 -8.24
N THR A 348 0.45 -24.04 -7.44
CA THR A 348 1.05 -23.74 -6.14
C THR A 348 2.50 -24.23 -6.08
N GLY A 349 3.27 -23.84 -5.05
CA GLY A 349 4.66 -24.27 -4.90
C GLY A 349 5.63 -23.60 -5.89
N LEU A 350 5.26 -22.42 -6.40
CA LEU A 350 6.13 -21.61 -7.24
C LEU A 350 7.17 -20.87 -6.38
N THR A 351 8.32 -20.60 -6.96
CA THR A 351 9.41 -19.85 -6.32
C THR A 351 9.29 -18.38 -6.67
N GLU A 352 9.37 -17.51 -5.66
CA GLU A 352 9.32 -16.07 -5.83
C GLU A 352 10.37 -15.57 -6.83
N GLY A 353 9.96 -14.59 -7.65
CA GLY A 353 10.81 -13.94 -8.67
C GLY A 353 11.28 -14.85 -9.80
N THR A 354 10.88 -16.12 -9.78
CA THR A 354 11.20 -17.10 -10.82
C THR A 354 10.17 -16.97 -11.94
N THR A 355 10.66 -16.95 -13.18
CA THR A 355 9.78 -16.98 -14.36
C THR A 355 9.39 -18.43 -14.63
N TYR A 356 8.09 -18.68 -14.78
CA TYR A 356 7.58 -19.99 -15.12
C TYR A 356 7.02 -19.99 -16.54
N TYR A 357 7.34 -21.06 -17.26
CA TYR A 357 6.94 -21.30 -18.63
C TYR A 357 5.95 -22.44 -18.64
N TYR A 358 4.90 -22.33 -19.42
CA TYR A 358 3.83 -23.32 -19.49
C TYR A 358 3.55 -23.67 -20.93
N LYS A 359 3.12 -24.91 -21.15
CA LYS A 359 2.65 -25.40 -22.44
C LYS A 359 1.37 -26.21 -22.26
N ILE A 360 0.51 -26.15 -23.26
CA ILE A 360 -0.64 -27.04 -23.39
C ILE A 360 -0.33 -28.01 -24.54
N PHE A 361 -0.62 -29.29 -24.33
CA PHE A 361 -0.57 -30.28 -25.40
C PHE A 361 -1.91 -30.98 -25.52
N SER A 362 -2.29 -31.31 -26.74
CA SER A 362 -3.48 -32.07 -27.05
C SER A 362 -3.14 -33.39 -27.73
N HIS A 363 -3.97 -34.40 -27.52
CA HIS A 363 -3.79 -35.71 -28.12
C HIS A 363 -5.11 -36.32 -28.57
N ILE A 364 -5.14 -36.75 -29.84
CA ILE A 364 -6.28 -37.47 -30.39
C ILE A 364 -6.00 -38.98 -30.24
N PRO A 365 -6.91 -39.78 -29.64
CA PRO A 365 -6.72 -41.20 -29.28
C PRO A 365 -6.32 -42.15 -30.42
N LEU A 366 -6.48 -41.75 -31.67
CA LEU A 366 -6.10 -42.55 -32.85
C LEU A 366 -4.75 -42.11 -33.48
N SER A 367 -4.11 -41.08 -32.91
CA SER A 367 -2.81 -40.56 -33.34
C SER A 367 -1.69 -41.07 -32.43
N THR A 368 -0.49 -41.27 -32.96
CA THR A 368 0.70 -41.65 -32.17
C THR A 368 1.50 -40.45 -31.67
N SER A 369 0.97 -39.23 -31.85
CA SER A 369 1.71 -37.99 -31.67
C SER A 369 0.87 -37.00 -30.89
N TRP A 370 1.45 -36.43 -29.83
CA TRP A 370 0.91 -35.25 -29.18
C TRP A 370 1.03 -34.10 -30.17
N ILE A 371 -0.06 -33.35 -30.34
CA ILE A 371 -0.06 -32.10 -31.08
C ILE A 371 0.12 -31.00 -30.05
N GLU A 372 0.98 -30.05 -30.37
CA GLU A 372 1.10 -28.83 -29.59
C GLU A 372 -0.25 -28.09 -29.66
N GLY A 373 -0.98 -28.06 -28.55
CA GLY A 373 -2.32 -27.48 -28.50
C GLY A 373 -2.20 -26.00 -28.17
N ASP A 374 -2.50 -25.14 -29.13
CA ASP A 374 -2.89 -23.72 -29.04
C ASP A 374 -2.29 -22.81 -27.93
N ALA A 375 -1.07 -23.05 -27.50
CA ALA A 375 -0.26 -22.13 -26.71
C ALA A 375 1.15 -22.68 -26.73
N THR A 376 2.16 -21.93 -27.16
CA THR A 376 3.44 -22.40 -27.74
C THR A 376 4.43 -21.23 -27.95
N SER A 377 4.93 -20.65 -26.85
CA SER A 377 6.24 -19.98 -26.65
C SER A 377 6.25 -18.54 -26.09
N GLY A 378 5.11 -18.05 -25.58
CA GLY A 378 5.07 -16.80 -24.81
C GLY A 378 5.32 -17.01 -23.31
N HIS A 379 6.12 -16.14 -22.68
CA HIS A 379 6.28 -16.10 -21.22
C HIS A 379 4.92 -15.81 -20.59
N ILE A 380 4.42 -16.65 -19.69
CA ILE A 380 3.04 -16.43 -19.19
C ILE A 380 3.05 -15.53 -17.95
N ALA A 381 4.06 -15.62 -17.07
CA ALA A 381 4.29 -14.61 -16.03
C ALA A 381 5.62 -14.80 -15.31
N LYS A 382 6.19 -13.71 -14.82
CA LYS A 382 7.14 -13.74 -13.70
C LYS A 382 6.32 -13.81 -12.41
N VAL A 383 6.59 -14.81 -11.57
CA VAL A 383 6.03 -14.85 -10.21
C VAL A 383 6.44 -13.55 -9.53
N GLN A 384 5.44 -12.82 -9.03
CA GLN A 384 5.63 -11.43 -8.69
C GLN A 384 6.73 -11.28 -7.64
N ASN A 385 7.71 -10.41 -7.91
CA ASN A 385 8.60 -9.97 -6.86
C ASN A 385 7.76 -9.16 -5.88
N ILE A 386 7.66 -9.60 -4.63
CA ILE A 386 7.33 -8.63 -3.60
C ILE A 386 8.62 -7.83 -3.43
N THR A 387 8.60 -6.55 -3.79
CA THR A 387 9.65 -5.66 -3.25
C THR A 387 9.47 -5.75 -1.74
N ASP A 388 10.45 -6.31 -1.02
CA ASP A 388 10.38 -6.70 0.39
C ASP A 388 9.32 -5.90 1.15
N PRO A 389 8.25 -6.53 1.67
CA PRO A 389 7.19 -5.77 2.31
C PRO A 389 7.80 -5.04 3.49
N LEU A 390 7.79 -3.71 3.43
CA LEU A 390 8.53 -2.90 4.37
C LEU A 390 7.68 -2.72 5.62
N LEU A 391 8.01 -3.47 6.67
CA LEU A 391 7.57 -3.14 8.02
C LEU A 391 8.31 -1.89 8.48
N THR A 392 7.58 -0.78 8.61
CA THR A 392 8.11 0.45 9.18
C THR A 392 7.49 0.69 10.55
N LEU A 393 8.33 0.84 11.57
CA LEU A 393 7.88 1.31 12.87
C LEU A 393 7.79 2.84 12.85
N THR A 394 6.62 3.37 13.14
CA THR A 394 6.37 4.81 13.27
C THR A 394 5.93 5.09 14.71
N GLY A 395 6.78 5.74 15.51
CA GLY A 395 6.51 5.95 16.94
C GLY A 395 6.70 4.68 17.79
N THR A 396 6.08 4.62 18.98
CA THR A 396 6.27 3.51 19.95
C THR A 396 5.34 2.31 19.73
N LYS A 397 4.16 2.51 19.12
CA LYS A 397 3.11 1.48 18.97
C LYS A 397 2.49 1.36 17.57
N THR A 398 2.88 2.22 16.62
CA THR A 398 2.31 2.18 15.27
C THR A 398 3.31 1.51 14.34
N VAL A 399 2.89 0.39 13.75
CA VAL A 399 3.64 -0.28 12.70
C VAL A 399 2.81 -0.11 11.43
N THR A 400 3.46 0.21 10.33
CA THR A 400 2.84 0.22 9.02
C THR A 400 3.45 -0.90 8.19
N ALA A 401 2.60 -1.66 7.51
CA ALA A 401 3.03 -2.58 6.48
C ALA A 401 2.77 -1.92 5.12
N GLY A 402 3.83 -1.70 4.34
CA GLY A 402 3.74 -1.28 2.94
C GLY A 402 4.09 -2.42 2.00
N TRP A 403 3.41 -2.51 0.86
CA TRP A 403 3.71 -3.45 -0.20
C TRP A 403 3.59 -2.76 -1.56
N ASP A 404 4.56 -3.01 -2.44
CA ASP A 404 4.53 -2.50 -3.81
C ASP A 404 3.95 -3.55 -4.74
N ASN A 405 2.89 -3.12 -5.45
CA ASN A 405 2.30 -3.73 -6.63
C ASN A 405 1.47 -5.00 -6.40
N TYR A 406 0.26 -5.00 -6.95
CA TYR A 406 -0.40 -6.15 -7.53
C TYR A 406 -0.83 -5.63 -8.90
N THR A 407 -0.21 -6.10 -9.99
CA THR A 407 -0.49 -5.60 -11.36
C THR A 407 -1.28 -6.61 -12.17
N GLY A 408 -2.27 -7.26 -11.55
CA GLY A 408 -3.34 -7.92 -12.30
C GLY A 408 -4.30 -6.87 -12.87
N THR A 409 -4.72 -7.01 -14.12
CA THR A 409 -5.78 -6.17 -14.71
C THR A 409 -7.02 -6.21 -13.80
N PRO A 410 -7.53 -5.06 -13.31
CA PRO A 410 -8.70 -5.04 -12.44
C PRO A 410 -9.92 -5.49 -13.23
N GLN A 411 -10.44 -6.69 -12.95
CA GLN A 411 -11.76 -7.07 -13.43
C GLN A 411 -12.79 -6.52 -12.45
N SER A 412 -13.40 -5.40 -12.82
CA SER A 412 -14.24 -4.53 -11.98
C SER A 412 -15.60 -5.13 -11.53
N ALA A 413 -15.76 -6.45 -11.45
CA ALA A 413 -17.06 -7.06 -11.16
C ALA A 413 -17.04 -8.32 -10.27
N TRP A 414 -15.87 -8.76 -9.77
CA TRP A 414 -15.76 -10.03 -9.01
C TRP A 414 -14.90 -9.96 -7.74
N TRP A 415 -14.53 -8.76 -7.29
CA TRP A 415 -13.64 -8.58 -6.14
C TRP A 415 -14.42 -8.17 -4.89
N ASP A 416 -14.99 -9.17 -4.20
CA ASP A 416 -15.40 -9.03 -2.79
C ASP A 416 -14.27 -9.48 -1.83
N GLY A 417 -13.09 -9.81 -2.38
CA GLY A 417 -11.90 -10.23 -1.63
C GLY A 417 -11.13 -9.08 -0.97
N GLY A 418 -10.38 -9.40 0.09
CA GLY A 418 -9.62 -8.42 0.88
C GLY A 418 -8.29 -8.95 1.42
N THR A 419 -7.61 -8.13 2.20
CA THR A 419 -6.30 -8.42 2.79
C THR A 419 -6.39 -8.45 4.31
N MET A 420 -5.74 -9.43 4.93
CA MET A 420 -5.66 -9.56 6.38
C MET A 420 -4.22 -9.78 6.84
N ILE A 421 -3.77 -9.02 7.84
CA ILE A 421 -2.49 -9.22 8.50
C ILE A 421 -2.75 -9.81 9.88
N ILE A 422 -2.14 -10.96 10.15
CA ILE A 422 -2.14 -11.60 11.47
C ILE A 422 -0.81 -11.30 12.15
N GLY A 423 -0.86 -10.84 13.40
CA GLY A 423 0.30 -10.60 14.25
C GLY A 423 0.41 -11.61 15.39
N LYS A 424 1.63 -11.88 15.84
CA LYS A 424 1.92 -12.71 17.01
C LYS A 424 3.13 -12.19 17.77
N ALA A 425 3.04 -12.13 19.10
CA ALA A 425 4.15 -11.72 19.95
C ALA A 425 5.16 -12.87 20.17
N GLY A 426 6.45 -12.55 20.15
CA GLY A 426 7.57 -13.40 20.56
C GLY A 426 7.94 -14.55 19.61
N SER A 427 7.09 -14.90 18.64
CA SER A 427 7.33 -16.02 17.71
C SER A 427 6.58 -15.85 16.39
N ALA A 428 6.98 -16.60 15.37
CA ALA A 428 6.34 -16.61 14.07
C ALA A 428 4.84 -16.99 14.16
N VAL A 429 4.02 -16.35 13.33
CA VAL A 429 2.55 -16.43 13.36
C VAL A 429 2.04 -17.87 13.23
N GLY A 430 2.68 -18.71 12.42
CA GLY A 430 2.39 -20.14 12.31
C GLY A 430 1.03 -20.51 11.67
N VAL A 431 0.14 -19.53 11.47
CA VAL A 431 -1.13 -19.69 10.76
C VAL A 431 -0.88 -19.98 9.27
N THR A 432 -1.66 -20.90 8.71
CA THR A 432 -1.63 -21.34 7.31
C THR A 432 -2.95 -21.02 6.60
N ARG A 433 -2.99 -21.17 5.27
CA ARG A 433 -4.26 -21.07 4.52
C ARG A 433 -5.32 -22.05 5.03
N ALA A 434 -4.90 -23.26 5.38
CA ALA A 434 -5.80 -24.32 5.81
C ALA A 434 -6.46 -23.97 7.15
N ASP A 435 -5.69 -23.34 8.04
CA ASP A 435 -6.21 -22.82 9.31
C ASP A 435 -7.28 -21.75 9.08
N LEU A 436 -7.10 -20.85 8.09
CA LEU A 436 -8.07 -19.79 7.77
C LEU A 436 -9.30 -20.34 7.04
N ASN A 437 -9.13 -21.17 6.00
CA ASN A 437 -10.22 -21.82 5.28
C ASN A 437 -11.09 -22.68 6.22
N ALA A 438 -10.54 -23.20 7.32
CA ALA A 438 -11.30 -23.95 8.33
C ALA A 438 -12.19 -23.07 9.24
N GLN A 439 -11.94 -21.76 9.31
CA GLN A 439 -12.63 -20.85 10.24
C GLN A 439 -13.60 -19.91 9.53
N SER A 440 -13.15 -19.24 8.46
CA SER A 440 -13.91 -18.21 7.77
C SER A 440 -13.55 -18.18 6.30
N ASN A 441 -14.53 -17.83 5.49
CA ASN A 441 -14.37 -17.73 4.04
C ASN A 441 -14.18 -16.27 3.56
N SER A 442 -14.17 -15.28 4.45
CA SER A 442 -14.11 -13.86 4.09
C SER A 442 -13.33 -13.02 5.10
N VAL A 443 -12.62 -12.01 4.60
CA VAL A 443 -11.91 -11.02 5.43
C VAL A 443 -12.89 -10.19 6.26
N SER A 444 -14.12 -9.99 5.76
CA SER A 444 -15.17 -9.23 6.46
C SER A 444 -15.64 -9.86 7.78
N ASP A 445 -15.28 -11.11 8.05
CA ASP A 445 -15.64 -11.80 9.29
C ASP A 445 -14.71 -11.41 10.46
N TYR A 446 -13.67 -10.64 10.17
CA TYR A 446 -12.65 -10.23 11.13
C TYR A 446 -12.68 -8.72 11.39
N THR A 447 -12.11 -8.31 12.52
CA THR A 447 -11.92 -6.90 12.88
C THR A 447 -10.48 -6.62 13.31
N ALA A 448 -9.96 -5.43 13.02
CA ALA A 448 -8.60 -5.05 13.39
C ALA A 448 -8.47 -5.00 14.93
N GLY A 449 -7.43 -5.62 15.46
CA GLY A 449 -7.19 -5.83 16.89
C GLY A 449 -7.88 -7.07 17.47
N GLN A 450 -8.62 -7.84 16.67
CA GLN A 450 -9.33 -9.03 17.16
C GLN A 450 -8.36 -10.09 17.68
N ASN A 451 -8.58 -10.55 18.91
CA ASN A 451 -7.86 -11.66 19.50
C ASN A 451 -8.34 -13.00 18.89
N LEU A 452 -7.40 -13.81 18.39
CA LEU A 452 -7.70 -15.08 17.72
C LEU A 452 -7.48 -16.32 18.60
N ASN A 453 -7.07 -16.15 19.87
CA ASN A 453 -6.77 -17.28 20.78
C ASN A 453 -7.93 -18.26 20.94
N ALA A 454 -9.18 -17.76 20.85
CA ALA A 454 -10.38 -18.59 20.98
C ALA A 454 -10.54 -19.61 19.84
N LEU A 455 -9.88 -19.40 18.70
CA LEU A 455 -9.88 -20.33 17.56
C LEU A 455 -8.96 -21.55 17.80
N GLY A 456 -8.03 -21.44 18.76
CA GLY A 456 -7.12 -22.53 19.13
C GLY A 456 -6.08 -22.88 18.06
N GLY A 457 -5.32 -23.96 18.30
CA GLY A 457 -4.30 -24.44 17.36
C GLY A 457 -3.24 -23.39 17.02
N ASN A 458 -2.99 -23.20 15.72
CA ASN A 458 -2.00 -22.25 15.20
C ASN A 458 -2.39 -20.77 15.46
N PHE A 459 -3.64 -20.48 15.84
CA PHE A 459 -4.06 -19.13 16.22
C PHE A 459 -3.70 -18.74 17.66
N THR A 460 -3.12 -19.65 18.45
CA THR A 460 -2.73 -19.36 19.83
C THR A 460 -1.65 -18.27 19.89
N GLY A 461 -1.95 -17.17 20.56
CA GLY A 461 -1.12 -15.97 20.66
C GLY A 461 -1.29 -14.99 19.50
N CYS A 462 -2.17 -15.28 18.54
CA CYS A 462 -2.37 -14.48 17.35
C CYS A 462 -3.50 -13.45 17.51
N PHE A 463 -3.40 -12.36 16.77
CA PHE A 463 -4.44 -11.34 16.64
C PHE A 463 -4.46 -10.81 15.20
N VAL A 464 -5.59 -10.23 14.81
CA VAL A 464 -5.70 -9.53 13.52
C VAL A 464 -5.03 -8.17 13.67
N ALA A 465 -3.85 -7.98 13.10
CA ALA A 465 -3.08 -6.75 13.20
C ALA A 465 -3.63 -5.64 12.28
N GLY A 466 -4.09 -6.01 11.08
CA GLY A 466 -4.66 -5.07 10.10
C GLY A 466 -5.58 -5.77 9.12
N LEU A 467 -6.53 -5.01 8.57
CA LEU A 467 -7.47 -5.46 7.54
C LEU A 467 -7.63 -4.37 6.48
N ASP A 468 -7.73 -4.78 5.23
CA ASP A 468 -8.25 -3.98 4.13
C ASP A 468 -9.36 -4.77 3.42
N LEU A 469 -10.55 -4.17 3.37
CA LEU A 469 -11.74 -4.76 2.76
C LEU A 469 -11.91 -4.32 1.30
N THR A 470 -11.10 -3.37 0.82
CA THR A 470 -11.19 -2.85 -0.55
C THR A 470 -10.21 -3.57 -1.45
N GLY A 471 -10.71 -4.58 -2.17
CA GLY A 471 -9.94 -5.35 -3.16
C GLY A 471 -9.60 -4.55 -4.44
N THR A 472 -9.09 -3.32 -4.33
CA THR A 472 -8.51 -2.59 -5.48
C THR A 472 -7.01 -2.78 -5.52
N PRO A 473 -6.49 -3.74 -6.32
CA PRO A 473 -5.06 -3.80 -6.59
C PRO A 473 -4.64 -2.54 -7.34
N GLY A 474 -3.85 -1.69 -6.67
CA GLY A 474 -3.33 -0.44 -7.23
C GLY A 474 -3.05 0.67 -6.23
N ALA A 475 -3.58 0.58 -5.00
CA ALA A 475 -3.24 1.53 -3.95
C ALA A 475 -2.07 0.97 -3.13
N THR A 476 -0.91 1.63 -3.21
CA THR A 476 0.16 1.50 -2.22
C THR A 476 -0.34 2.06 -0.90
N GLU A 477 -1.11 1.28 -0.15
CA GLU A 477 -1.61 1.69 1.16
C GLU A 477 -0.76 1.11 2.27
N ASN A 478 -0.14 1.99 3.05
CA ASN A 478 0.45 1.61 4.32
C ASN A 478 -0.67 1.27 5.30
N LEU A 479 -0.82 -0.02 5.64
CA LEU A 479 -1.83 -0.42 6.61
C LEU A 479 -1.31 -0.20 8.04
N ALA A 480 -1.99 0.66 8.79
CA ALA A 480 -1.69 0.86 10.20
C ALA A 480 -2.09 -0.39 11.00
N LEU A 481 -1.11 -1.01 11.65
CA LEU A 481 -1.31 -2.18 12.48
C LEU A 481 -1.75 -1.78 13.90
N THR A 482 -2.65 -2.58 14.47
CA THR A 482 -3.26 -2.40 15.79
C THR A 482 -3.00 -3.60 16.69
N GLY A 483 -3.24 -3.52 18.00
CA GLY A 483 -3.03 -4.65 18.92
C GLY A 483 -1.57 -4.93 19.31
N ILE A 484 -0.68 -3.95 19.09
CA ILE A 484 0.76 -4.05 19.35
C ILE A 484 1.12 -3.31 20.65
N ASN A 485 1.84 -3.99 21.54
CA ASN A 485 2.36 -3.43 22.79
C ASN A 485 3.82 -2.98 22.64
N VAL A 486 4.25 -2.06 23.52
CA VAL A 486 5.67 -1.67 23.65
C VAL A 486 6.49 -2.82 24.25
N CYS A 487 7.82 -2.73 24.13
CA CYS A 487 8.77 -3.69 24.73
C CYS A 487 8.59 -5.13 24.23
N MET A 488 8.09 -5.33 23.02
CA MET A 488 7.76 -6.64 22.48
C MET A 488 8.21 -6.78 21.03
N THR A 489 8.69 -7.97 20.67
CA THR A 489 8.92 -8.34 19.28
C THR A 489 7.67 -9.02 18.73
N TYR A 490 7.12 -8.48 17.64
CA TYR A 490 5.99 -9.06 16.92
C TYR A 490 6.44 -9.60 15.58
N TYR A 491 5.86 -10.73 15.18
CA TYR A 491 5.97 -11.31 13.86
C TYR A 491 4.62 -11.14 13.16
N PHE A 492 4.65 -10.85 11.87
CA PHE A 492 3.43 -10.66 11.09
C PHE A 492 3.41 -11.57 9.88
N LYS A 493 2.20 -11.98 9.51
CA LYS A 493 1.94 -12.73 8.30
C LYS A 493 0.71 -12.16 7.60
N ILE A 494 0.84 -11.84 6.32
CA ILE A 494 -0.23 -11.26 5.50
C ILE A 494 -0.90 -12.34 4.67
N PHE A 495 -2.22 -12.26 4.54
CA PHE A 495 -3.05 -13.18 3.78
C PHE A 495 -3.96 -12.39 2.85
N HIS A 496 -4.18 -12.93 1.66
CA HIS A 496 -5.17 -12.44 0.71
C HIS A 496 -6.32 -13.44 0.62
N ASN A 497 -7.54 -12.92 0.48
CA ASN A 497 -8.74 -13.70 0.22
C ASN A 497 -9.31 -13.29 -1.14
N ASP A 498 -9.65 -14.26 -1.99
CA ASP A 498 -10.12 -14.00 -3.35
C ASP A 498 -11.62 -13.64 -3.45
N GLY A 499 -12.38 -13.73 -2.35
CA GLY A 499 -13.80 -13.40 -2.29
C GLY A 499 -14.73 -14.36 -3.04
N ASP A 500 -14.21 -15.41 -3.66
CA ASP A 500 -14.99 -16.30 -4.52
C ASP A 500 -15.89 -17.23 -3.70
N VAL A 501 -17.18 -16.92 -3.67
CA VAL A 501 -18.18 -17.68 -2.91
C VAL A 501 -18.39 -19.13 -3.38
N SER A 502 -17.84 -19.52 -4.52
CA SER A 502 -17.97 -20.87 -5.09
C SER A 502 -16.84 -21.83 -4.71
N ASN A 503 -15.70 -21.34 -4.21
CA ASN A 503 -14.52 -22.14 -3.87
C ASN A 503 -14.39 -22.38 -2.34
N HIS A 504 -13.73 -23.47 -1.93
CA HIS A 504 -13.36 -23.76 -0.53
C HIS A 504 -11.94 -23.30 -0.17
N ASP A 505 -11.05 -23.06 -1.14
CA ASP A 505 -9.68 -22.58 -0.91
C ASP A 505 -9.53 -21.11 -1.33
N ARG A 506 -10.03 -20.19 -0.49
CA ARG A 506 -10.10 -18.74 -0.81
C ARG A 506 -8.92 -17.94 -0.29
N TRP A 507 -8.24 -18.45 0.75
CA TRP A 507 -7.10 -17.79 1.38
C TRP A 507 -5.76 -18.22 0.75
N SER A 508 -4.85 -17.25 0.60
CA SER A 508 -3.44 -17.48 0.22
C SER A 508 -2.66 -18.20 1.33
N ASP A 509 -1.47 -18.76 1.04
CA ASP A 509 -0.58 -19.41 2.02
C ASP A 509 -0.01 -18.44 3.06
N GLY A 510 -0.06 -17.17 2.70
CA GLY A 510 0.32 -16.02 3.48
C GLY A 510 1.83 -15.80 3.52
N ILE A 511 2.22 -14.54 3.54
CA ILE A 511 3.62 -14.11 3.47
C ILE A 511 4.06 -13.68 4.85
N ASP A 512 5.17 -14.23 5.34
CA ASP A 512 5.80 -13.72 6.55
C ASP A 512 6.41 -12.34 6.25
N LEU A 513 5.92 -11.30 6.93
CA LEU A 513 6.40 -9.92 6.78
C LEU A 513 7.66 -9.65 7.59
N GLY A 514 8.24 -10.68 8.23
CA GLY A 514 9.31 -10.54 9.20
C GLY A 514 8.81 -10.13 10.58
N SER A 515 9.67 -9.45 11.33
CA SER A 515 9.39 -9.01 12.70
C SER A 515 9.73 -7.56 12.94
N VAL A 516 9.04 -6.96 13.90
CA VAL A 516 9.34 -5.63 14.43
C VAL A 516 9.48 -5.71 15.93
N THR A 517 10.50 -5.06 16.48
CA THR A 517 10.64 -4.86 17.92
C THR A 517 10.15 -3.47 18.26
N THR A 518 9.09 -3.37 19.06
CA THR A 518 8.59 -2.08 19.51
C THR A 518 9.55 -1.45 20.51
N LEU A 519 9.64 -0.13 20.45
CA LEU A 519 10.49 0.64 21.35
C LEU A 519 9.96 0.53 22.79
N CYS A 520 10.88 0.46 23.74
CA CYS A 520 10.58 0.27 25.16
C CYS A 520 11.00 1.51 25.96
N PRO A 521 10.08 2.27 26.58
CA PRO A 521 10.48 3.26 27.58
C PRO A 521 11.05 2.55 28.82
N GLU A 522 12.07 3.12 29.42
CA GLU A 522 12.69 2.59 30.65
C GLU A 522 13.00 3.77 31.58
N MET A 523 12.35 3.84 32.73
CA MET A 523 12.44 4.95 33.66
C MET A 523 13.54 4.72 34.68
N LYS A 524 14.32 5.77 34.96
CA LYS A 524 15.31 5.77 36.04
C LYS A 524 15.26 7.08 36.78
N VAL A 525 15.25 7.04 38.12
CA VAL A 525 15.33 8.25 38.94
C VAL A 525 16.70 8.35 39.60
N GLU A 526 17.31 9.54 39.55
CA GLU A 526 18.55 9.84 40.24
C GLU A 526 18.39 11.04 41.17
N GLY A 527 18.92 10.92 42.38
CA GLY A 527 19.22 12.05 43.25
C GLY A 527 20.72 12.07 43.53
N ASN A 528 21.33 13.26 43.54
CA ASN A 528 22.79 13.42 43.65
C ASN A 528 23.61 12.62 42.61
N SER A 529 23.04 12.33 41.43
CA SER A 529 23.63 11.44 40.40
C SER A 529 23.78 9.97 40.82
N ILE A 530 23.11 9.56 41.89
CA ILE A 530 22.98 8.16 42.33
C ILE A 530 21.56 7.71 42.04
N GLU A 531 21.42 6.49 41.56
CA GLU A 531 20.12 5.89 41.25
C GLU A 531 19.31 5.60 42.51
N ILE A 532 18.05 6.01 42.49
CA ILE A 532 17.04 5.67 43.50
C ILE A 532 16.17 4.58 42.86
N VAL A 533 16.31 3.34 43.30
CA VAL A 533 15.63 2.18 42.70
C VAL A 533 14.11 2.26 42.91
N ASP A 534 13.31 1.78 41.95
CA ASP A 534 11.87 1.68 42.13
C ASP A 534 11.53 0.78 43.34
N GLY A 535 10.57 1.23 44.14
CA GLY A 535 10.18 0.60 45.39
C GLY A 535 11.16 0.81 46.56
N ASP A 536 12.16 1.69 46.45
CA ASP A 536 13.08 1.94 47.56
C ASP A 536 12.35 2.46 48.82
N ILE A 537 12.57 1.78 49.94
CA ILE A 537 11.99 2.09 51.25
C ILE A 537 13.04 2.52 52.28
N THR A 538 14.30 2.68 51.88
CA THR A 538 15.45 2.96 52.76
C THR A 538 16.17 4.24 52.37
N PRO A 539 15.69 5.41 52.82
CA PRO A 539 16.31 6.68 52.48
C PRO A 539 17.79 6.81 52.89
N ASP A 540 18.63 7.32 51.99
CA ASP A 540 20.07 7.53 52.14
C ASP A 540 20.47 9.00 51.88
N TYR A 541 21.60 9.42 52.47
CA TYR A 541 22.15 10.76 52.24
C TYR A 541 22.83 10.91 50.87
N THR A 542 23.32 9.80 50.32
CA THR A 542 24.13 9.77 49.11
C THR A 542 23.32 9.97 47.84
N ASP A 543 22.02 9.69 47.87
CA ASP A 543 21.08 9.81 46.74
C ASP A 543 19.99 10.88 46.96
N TYR A 544 20.13 11.72 47.99
CA TYR A 544 19.17 12.75 48.37
C TYR A 544 17.77 12.25 48.74
N THR A 545 17.56 10.97 49.04
CA THR A 545 16.29 10.54 49.64
C THR A 545 16.21 10.88 51.14
N ASN A 546 17.34 11.10 51.80
CA ASN A 546 17.44 11.63 53.16
C ASN A 546 17.85 13.12 53.18
N PHE A 547 16.93 13.97 53.62
CA PHE A 547 17.11 15.42 53.77
C PHE A 547 17.88 15.81 55.04
N GLY A 548 18.21 14.83 55.90
CA GLY A 548 18.87 15.08 57.17
C GLY A 548 18.01 15.89 58.13
N ALA A 549 18.66 16.47 59.14
CA ALA A 549 18.01 17.30 60.14
C ALA A 549 18.21 18.78 59.83
N ILE A 550 17.11 19.52 59.64
CA ILE A 550 17.12 20.98 59.49
C ILE A 550 16.36 21.65 60.64
N MET A 551 16.54 22.95 60.78
CA MET A 551 15.86 23.71 61.83
C MET A 551 14.36 23.84 61.55
N GLU A 552 13.54 23.90 62.59
CA GLU A 552 12.13 24.26 62.44
C GLU A 552 11.95 25.56 61.63
N ASN A 553 10.87 25.64 60.84
CA ASN A 553 10.57 26.75 59.94
C ASN A 553 11.66 27.05 58.87
N SER A 554 12.56 26.10 58.62
CA SER A 554 13.51 26.17 57.51
C SER A 554 13.13 25.18 56.40
N THR A 555 13.71 25.38 55.22
CA THR A 555 13.46 24.55 54.05
C THR A 555 14.77 24.04 53.45
N LEU A 556 14.76 22.82 52.93
CA LEU A 556 15.85 22.25 52.15
C LEU A 556 15.28 21.64 50.87
N SER A 557 15.90 21.92 49.73
CA SER A 557 15.44 21.46 48.42
C SER A 557 16.50 20.64 47.73
N TYR A 558 16.09 19.52 47.15
CA TYR A 558 16.92 18.71 46.26
C TYR A 558 16.28 18.59 44.88
N THR A 559 17.15 18.56 43.87
CA THR A 559 16.76 18.36 42.48
C THR A 559 17.02 16.91 42.11
N TYR A 560 16.01 16.26 41.55
CA TYR A 560 16.04 14.89 41.09
C TYR A 560 15.94 14.89 39.57
N LYS A 561 16.47 13.84 38.97
CA LYS A 561 16.49 13.64 37.54
C LYS A 561 15.75 12.36 37.20
N ILE A 562 14.79 12.45 36.30
CA ILE A 562 14.19 11.30 35.63
C ILE A 562 14.93 11.14 34.31
N LYS A 563 15.56 9.99 34.12
CA LYS A 563 16.16 9.58 32.85
C LYS A 563 15.26 8.55 32.20
N ASN A 564 15.13 8.66 30.89
CA ASN A 564 14.60 7.58 30.07
C ASN A 564 15.79 6.83 29.48
N THR A 565 16.12 5.66 30.05
CA THR A 565 17.23 4.82 29.56
C THR A 565 16.81 3.87 28.44
N GLY A 566 15.51 3.90 28.11
CA GLY A 566 14.90 3.03 27.13
C GLY A 566 15.09 3.51 25.69
N THR A 567 14.57 2.71 24.79
CA THR A 567 14.55 2.98 23.34
C THR A 567 13.28 3.72 22.90
N GLY A 568 12.22 3.71 23.71
CA GLY A 568 10.95 4.39 23.46
C GLY A 568 10.85 5.73 24.17
N GLU A 569 9.89 6.57 23.77
CA GLU A 569 9.56 7.80 24.49
C GLU A 569 8.82 7.46 25.80
N LEU A 570 9.26 8.04 26.93
CA LEU A 570 8.68 7.83 28.26
C LEU A 570 7.64 8.92 28.55
N THR A 571 6.40 8.51 28.81
CA THR A 571 5.29 9.38 29.15
C THR A 571 5.05 9.38 30.66
N LEU A 572 5.20 10.54 31.30
CA LEU A 572 4.80 10.74 32.69
C LEU A 572 3.35 11.23 32.74
N SER A 573 2.47 10.44 33.36
CA SER A 573 1.03 10.70 33.42
C SER A 573 0.60 11.20 34.81
N GLY A 574 -0.60 11.78 34.89
CA GLY A 574 -1.11 12.41 36.11
C GLY A 574 -0.95 13.94 36.15
N VAL A 575 -1.80 14.59 36.95
CA VAL A 575 -1.76 16.04 37.21
C VAL A 575 -1.99 16.25 38.72
N PRO A 576 -0.93 16.50 39.51
CA PRO A 576 0.49 16.60 39.14
C PRO A 576 1.13 15.25 38.74
N LYS A 577 2.28 15.29 38.05
CA LYS A 577 3.01 14.09 37.57
C LYS A 577 3.77 13.37 38.69
N VAL A 578 4.41 14.16 39.55
CA VAL A 578 5.04 13.67 40.79
C VAL A 578 4.13 14.02 41.94
N THR A 579 3.73 13.00 42.71
CA THR A 579 2.90 13.13 43.91
C THR A 579 3.67 12.65 45.13
N ILE A 580 3.31 13.17 46.31
CA ILE A 580 3.88 12.76 47.60
C ILE A 580 2.71 12.55 48.57
N THR A 581 2.79 11.51 49.40
CA THR A 581 1.67 11.08 50.27
C THR A 581 1.38 12.01 51.45
N GLY A 582 2.34 12.82 51.92
CA GLY A 582 2.15 13.74 53.04
C GLY A 582 2.24 15.22 52.66
N THR A 583 2.67 16.05 53.60
CA THR A 583 2.53 17.53 53.49
C THR A 583 3.77 18.33 53.86
N VAL A 584 4.76 17.71 54.53
CA VAL A 584 6.00 18.42 54.87
C VAL A 584 6.98 18.43 53.69
N PHE A 585 6.83 17.48 52.75
CA PHE A 585 7.52 17.51 51.47
C PHE A 585 6.57 18.02 50.39
N THR A 586 7.10 18.90 49.53
CA THR A 586 6.34 19.47 48.41
C THR A 586 7.16 19.40 47.13
N VAL A 587 6.50 19.10 46.01
CA VAL A 587 7.14 19.18 44.69
C VAL A 587 7.05 20.62 44.20
N THR A 588 8.17 21.34 44.21
CA THR A 588 8.24 22.76 43.85
C THR A 588 8.44 22.98 42.35
N THR A 589 8.93 21.97 41.63
CA THR A 589 9.03 21.99 40.16
C THR A 589 8.65 20.61 39.63
N GLN A 590 7.64 20.56 38.77
CA GLN A 590 7.20 19.31 38.12
C GLN A 590 8.02 19.04 36.85
N PRO A 591 8.24 17.77 36.49
CA PRO A 591 9.00 17.40 35.30
C PRO A 591 8.20 17.66 34.01
N LEU A 592 8.93 17.86 32.91
CA LEU A 592 8.35 17.88 31.57
C LEU A 592 8.06 16.45 31.11
N SER A 593 7.11 16.31 30.20
CA SER A 593 6.73 15.05 29.56
C SER A 593 6.20 15.36 28.17
N PRO A 594 6.46 14.52 27.16
CA PRO A 594 7.23 13.27 27.23
C PRO A 594 8.75 13.47 27.39
N VAL A 595 9.44 12.40 27.82
CA VAL A 595 10.90 12.32 27.89
C VAL A 595 11.38 11.43 26.74
N ALA A 596 12.08 12.01 25.77
CA ALA A 596 12.61 11.28 24.62
C ALA A 596 13.53 10.12 25.05
N ALA A 597 13.71 9.11 24.19
CA ALA A 597 14.65 8.00 24.42
C ALA A 597 16.06 8.52 24.71
N SER A 598 16.73 7.95 25.72
CA SER A 598 18.01 8.45 26.27
C SER A 598 17.98 9.90 26.82
N GLY A 599 16.80 10.52 26.89
CA GLY A 599 16.59 11.88 27.39
C GLY A 599 16.42 11.95 28.90
N GLU A 600 16.35 13.17 29.42
CA GLU A 600 16.15 13.41 30.85
C GLU A 600 15.25 14.63 31.10
N THR A 601 14.59 14.64 32.26
CA THR A 601 13.87 15.78 32.82
C THR A 601 14.15 15.87 34.31
N THR A 602 13.94 17.03 34.92
CA THR A 602 14.17 17.22 36.36
C THR A 602 12.90 17.61 37.09
N PHE A 603 12.84 17.28 38.37
CA PHE A 603 11.84 17.79 39.31
C PHE A 603 12.53 18.15 40.63
N GLN A 604 11.89 18.99 41.44
CA GLN A 604 12.47 19.44 42.71
C GLN A 604 11.52 19.12 43.86
N ILE A 605 12.04 18.50 44.92
CA ILE A 605 11.33 18.28 46.18
C ILE A 605 11.92 19.21 47.23
N THR A 606 11.05 19.86 47.99
CA THR A 606 11.40 20.72 49.11
C THR A 606 10.82 20.15 50.40
N PHE A 607 11.69 19.85 51.37
CA PHE A 607 11.33 19.60 52.74
C PHE A 607 11.13 20.93 53.46
N SER A 608 9.94 21.13 54.04
CA SER A 608 9.62 22.30 54.87
C SER A 608 9.40 21.83 56.30
N ALA A 609 10.40 22.06 57.16
CA ALA A 609 10.34 21.63 58.55
C ALA A 609 9.25 22.43 59.30
N PRO A 610 8.23 21.77 59.87
CA PRO A 610 7.16 22.47 60.56
C PRO A 610 7.65 23.09 61.87
N ASN A 611 6.89 24.05 62.40
CA ASN A 611 7.10 24.58 63.73
C ASN A 611 6.98 23.46 64.78
N ASP A 612 7.81 23.52 65.83
CA ASP A 612 7.84 22.57 66.94
C ASP A 612 8.16 21.10 66.56
N CYS A 613 8.48 20.83 65.30
CA CYS A 613 8.87 19.52 64.78
C CYS A 613 7.96 18.32 65.17
N PRO A 614 6.62 18.44 65.17
CA PRO A 614 5.74 17.36 65.60
C PRO A 614 5.89 16.13 64.69
N GLY A 615 6.12 14.95 65.26
CA GLY A 615 6.19 13.71 64.50
C GLY A 615 7.47 13.50 63.68
N SER A 616 8.52 14.28 63.91
CA SER A 616 9.85 14.03 63.33
C SER A 616 10.42 12.68 63.82
N PRO A 617 11.06 11.86 62.96
CA PRO A 617 11.33 12.09 61.53
C PRO A 617 10.09 11.89 60.65
N TYR A 618 10.01 12.65 59.58
CA TYR A 618 8.96 12.54 58.57
C TYR A 618 9.41 11.55 57.50
N THR A 619 8.60 10.55 57.19
CA THR A 619 8.82 9.64 56.07
C THR A 619 7.59 9.66 55.19
N GLU A 620 7.79 9.98 53.92
CA GLU A 620 6.72 10.08 52.91
C GLU A 620 7.15 9.33 51.65
N THR A 621 6.17 8.95 50.81
CA THR A 621 6.41 8.22 49.56
C THR A 621 6.20 9.14 48.38
N VAL A 622 7.21 9.21 47.51
CA VAL A 622 7.12 9.83 46.18
C VAL A 622 6.56 8.80 45.21
N SER A 623 5.63 9.21 44.35
CA SER A 623 5.03 8.36 43.32
C SER A 623 4.93 9.09 41.99
N ILE A 624 5.35 8.43 40.90
CA ILE A 624 5.40 8.96 39.55
C ILE A 624 4.74 7.95 38.59
N THR A 625 3.51 8.22 38.18
CA THR A 625 2.81 7.38 37.19
C THR A 625 3.40 7.58 35.80
N ASN A 626 3.73 6.50 35.11
CA ASN A 626 4.45 6.54 33.83
C ASN A 626 3.98 5.40 32.90
N ASP A 627 4.63 5.21 31.75
CA ASP A 627 4.33 4.12 30.78
C ASP A 627 5.46 3.09 30.63
N ASP A 628 6.41 3.07 31.57
CA ASP A 628 7.32 1.95 31.81
C ASP A 628 6.50 0.73 32.28
N THR A 629 6.68 -0.40 31.62
CA THR A 629 5.82 -1.58 31.85
C THR A 629 6.07 -2.30 33.16
N ASN A 630 7.26 -2.16 33.76
CA ASN A 630 7.66 -2.84 35.00
C ASN A 630 7.71 -1.90 36.20
N GLU A 631 7.76 -0.59 35.99
CA GLU A 631 8.03 0.40 37.04
C GLU A 631 6.97 1.50 37.08
N ASN A 632 5.71 1.13 36.84
CA ASN A 632 4.57 2.04 36.87
C ASN A 632 3.56 1.71 37.99
N PRO A 633 3.32 2.62 38.95
CA PRO A 633 4.05 3.88 39.16
C PRO A 633 5.46 3.63 39.74
N TYR A 634 6.40 4.54 39.46
CA TYR A 634 7.74 4.54 40.05
C TYR A 634 7.66 5.18 41.44
N ASN A 635 8.02 4.45 42.49
CA ASN A 635 7.87 4.88 43.88
C ASN A 635 9.19 4.82 44.64
N PHE A 636 9.41 5.77 45.54
CA PHE A 636 10.51 5.69 46.52
C PHE A 636 10.17 6.48 47.77
N SER A 637 10.77 6.10 48.89
CA SER A 637 10.59 6.76 50.18
C SER A 637 11.61 7.89 50.35
N ILE A 638 11.18 8.98 50.95
CA ILE A 638 12.05 10.09 51.37
C ILE A 638 11.87 10.35 52.86
N THR A 639 12.92 10.85 53.52
CA THR A 639 12.86 11.22 54.93
C THR A 639 13.55 12.54 55.24
N GLY A 640 13.12 13.17 56.32
CA GLY A 640 13.66 14.44 56.80
C GLY A 640 13.36 14.56 58.29
N SER A 641 14.31 15.12 59.03
CA SER A 641 14.16 15.39 60.46
C SER A 641 14.10 16.89 60.71
N CYS A 642 13.33 17.27 61.72
CA CYS A 642 13.24 18.63 62.18
C CYS A 642 13.90 18.71 63.57
N ASN A 643 14.80 19.67 63.74
CA ASN A 643 15.41 20.00 65.03
C ASN A 643 14.76 21.25 65.61
N ASN A 644 14.41 21.18 66.90
CA ASN A 644 14.06 22.35 67.71
C ASN A 644 15.31 22.85 68.43
N ASN A 645 15.62 24.15 68.31
CA ASN A 645 16.75 24.78 68.99
C ASN A 645 16.57 24.87 70.50
N CYS A 646 15.35 24.73 71.02
CA CYS A 646 15.04 24.80 72.43
C CYS A 646 14.67 23.42 72.98
N THR A 647 15.61 22.82 73.71
CA THR A 647 15.46 21.45 74.24
C THR A 647 14.80 21.42 75.62
N SER A 648 15.05 22.42 76.46
CA SER A 648 14.45 22.50 77.80
C SER A 648 14.50 23.90 78.39
N LEU A 649 13.69 24.12 79.42
CA LEU A 649 13.71 25.31 80.25
C LEU A 649 13.61 24.91 81.73
N SER A 650 14.45 25.50 82.57
CA SER A 650 14.55 25.17 83.99
C SER A 650 14.75 26.42 84.85
N PRO A 651 13.88 26.68 85.84
CA PRO A 651 12.64 25.93 86.14
C PRO A 651 11.57 26.10 85.05
N THR A 652 10.54 25.24 85.03
CA THR A 652 9.36 25.34 84.14
C THR A 652 8.23 26.20 84.69
N SER A 653 8.40 26.74 85.89
CA SER A 653 7.45 27.63 86.54
C SER A 653 8.14 28.59 87.51
N GLY A 654 7.52 29.74 87.78
CA GLY A 654 8.08 30.76 88.68
C GLY A 654 7.29 32.07 88.67
N THR A 655 7.63 32.98 89.59
CA THR A 655 7.08 34.34 89.63
C THR A 655 7.85 35.25 88.67
N ALA A 656 7.38 36.48 88.46
CA ALA A 656 8.21 37.52 87.85
C ALA A 656 9.55 37.66 88.60
N GLY A 657 10.65 37.86 87.86
CA GLY A 657 12.00 37.92 88.42
C GLY A 657 12.69 36.56 88.56
N THR A 658 12.00 35.43 88.39
CA THR A 658 12.65 34.10 88.37
C THR A 658 13.69 34.05 87.26
N THR A 659 14.87 33.52 87.57
CA THR A 659 15.91 33.23 86.56
C THR A 659 15.62 31.86 85.95
N VAL A 660 15.53 31.80 84.62
CA VAL A 660 15.27 30.60 83.84
C VAL A 660 16.46 30.34 82.93
N ILE A 661 16.96 29.10 82.96
CA ILE A 661 17.96 28.62 82.02
C ILE A 661 17.22 27.90 80.89
N ILE A 662 17.34 28.43 79.69
CA ILE A 662 16.86 27.80 78.46
C ILE A 662 18.04 27.04 77.86
N THR A 663 17.92 25.72 77.75
CA THR A 663 18.95 24.88 77.14
C THR A 663 18.55 24.55 75.71
N GLY A 664 19.52 24.61 74.81
CA GLY A 664 19.30 24.50 73.38
C GLY A 664 20.58 24.36 72.59
N ILE A 665 20.50 24.65 71.31
CA ILE A 665 21.64 24.74 70.39
C ILE A 665 21.46 25.97 69.49
N GLY A 666 22.54 26.46 68.88
CA GLY A 666 22.46 27.53 67.87
C GLY A 666 22.28 28.95 68.43
N PHE A 667 22.37 29.16 69.74
CA PHE A 667 22.30 30.49 70.37
C PHE A 667 23.58 31.29 70.09
N THR A 668 23.62 31.95 68.93
CA THR A 668 24.81 32.67 68.44
C THR A 668 24.50 34.16 68.26
N GLY A 669 25.11 35.02 69.07
CA GLY A 669 24.88 36.47 69.04
C GLY A 669 23.84 36.96 70.06
N SER A 670 23.25 38.14 69.82
CA SER A 670 22.21 38.70 70.67
C SER A 670 20.87 38.04 70.36
N THR A 671 20.42 37.16 71.26
CA THR A 671 19.13 36.45 71.15
C THR A 671 18.05 37.21 71.91
N THR A 672 16.87 37.38 71.32
CA THR A 672 15.69 37.88 72.07
C THR A 672 14.92 36.71 72.65
N VAL A 673 14.37 36.85 73.87
CA VAL A 673 13.50 35.84 74.48
C VAL A 673 12.19 36.49 74.91
N SER A 674 11.07 35.80 74.73
CA SER A 674 9.77 36.26 75.21
C SER A 674 8.99 35.15 75.92
N PHE A 675 8.25 35.51 76.96
CA PHE A 675 7.34 34.62 77.68
C PHE A 675 5.92 34.98 77.28
N ASN A 676 5.29 34.16 76.43
CA ASN A 676 3.97 34.41 75.86
C ASN A 676 3.81 35.83 75.28
N GLY A 677 4.82 36.28 74.53
CA GLY A 677 4.87 37.62 73.92
C GLY A 677 5.45 38.73 74.81
N ALA A 678 5.65 38.51 76.11
CA ALA A 678 6.32 39.48 76.99
C ALA A 678 7.84 39.36 76.85
N ALA A 679 8.50 40.42 76.36
CA ALA A 679 9.95 40.44 76.18
C ALA A 679 10.71 40.27 77.51
N ALA A 680 11.59 39.29 77.57
CA ALA A 680 12.46 39.00 78.70
C ALA A 680 13.85 39.60 78.51
N THR A 681 14.52 39.89 79.63
CA THR A 681 15.93 40.28 79.60
C THR A 681 16.81 39.05 79.60
N VAL A 682 17.67 38.92 78.58
CA VAL A 682 18.70 37.87 78.51
C VAL A 682 19.94 38.38 79.26
N THR A 683 20.35 37.68 80.31
CA THR A 683 21.45 38.09 81.20
C THR A 683 22.77 37.38 80.89
N ALA A 684 22.72 36.21 80.25
CA ALA A 684 23.90 35.51 79.72
C ALA A 684 23.51 34.58 78.57
N TRP A 685 24.43 34.32 77.65
CA TRP A 685 24.26 33.30 76.61
C TRP A 685 25.57 32.56 76.32
N THR A 686 25.43 31.29 75.95
CA THR A 686 26.44 30.47 75.28
C THR A 686 25.80 29.88 74.02
N ALA A 687 26.55 29.15 73.19
CA ALA A 687 25.98 28.45 72.04
C ALA A 687 24.85 27.46 72.39
N THR A 688 24.74 27.04 73.66
CA THR A 688 23.81 26.00 74.10
C THR A 688 22.91 26.40 75.27
N GLN A 689 23.08 27.58 75.86
CA GLN A 689 22.23 28.06 76.95
C GLN A 689 21.93 29.55 76.87
N LEU A 690 20.70 29.94 77.20
CA LEU A 690 20.32 31.32 77.53
C LEU A 690 19.94 31.38 79.01
N THR A 691 20.46 32.36 79.72
CA THR A 691 19.97 32.73 81.05
C THR A 691 19.09 33.95 80.90
N VAL A 692 17.83 33.83 81.32
CA VAL A 692 16.82 34.89 81.16
C VAL A 692 16.09 35.14 82.46
N THR A 693 15.61 36.37 82.65
CA THR A 693 14.76 36.73 83.79
C THR A 693 13.31 36.89 83.34
N VAL A 694 12.38 36.20 84.01
CA VAL A 694 10.94 36.27 83.73
C VAL A 694 10.45 37.73 83.92
N PRO A 695 9.89 38.38 82.89
CA PRO A 695 9.46 39.78 82.99
C PRO A 695 8.18 39.92 83.83
N VAL A 696 7.97 41.10 84.41
CA VAL A 696 6.80 41.40 85.26
C VAL A 696 5.46 41.29 84.54
N SER A 697 5.46 41.44 83.21
CA SER A 697 4.27 41.34 82.36
C SER A 697 4.08 39.95 81.74
N ALA A 698 4.88 38.95 82.12
CA ALA A 698 4.74 37.59 81.59
C ALA A 698 3.40 36.95 82.02
N THR A 699 2.80 36.21 81.11
CA THR A 699 1.66 35.31 81.37
C THR A 699 2.08 33.86 81.09
N THR A 700 1.35 32.89 81.65
CA THR A 700 1.58 31.47 81.34
C THR A 700 1.41 31.22 79.85
N GLY A 701 2.40 30.58 79.22
CA GLY A 701 2.37 30.27 77.80
C GLY A 701 3.75 29.88 77.25
N THR A 702 3.82 29.73 75.93
CA THR A 702 5.03 29.33 75.20
C THR A 702 6.15 30.36 75.41
N VAL A 703 7.36 29.88 75.67
CA VAL A 703 8.56 30.71 75.65
C VAL A 703 9.14 30.68 74.24
N THR A 704 9.46 31.82 73.65
CA THR A 704 10.10 31.89 72.33
C THR A 704 11.47 32.54 72.42
N THR A 705 12.41 32.07 71.61
CA THR A 705 13.75 32.64 71.45
C THR A 705 13.92 33.08 69.99
N ALA A 706 14.72 34.10 69.68
CA ALA A 706 15.01 34.45 68.28
C ALA A 706 16.48 34.79 68.06
N SER A 707 17.15 33.99 67.22
CA SER A 707 18.54 34.19 66.78
C SER A 707 18.94 33.16 65.71
N PRO A 708 19.00 33.45 64.40
CA PRO A 708 18.30 34.46 63.58
C PRO A 708 16.87 34.07 63.16
N ALA A 709 16.37 32.90 63.59
CA ALA A 709 14.96 32.47 63.44
C ALA A 709 14.28 32.36 64.81
N ILE A 710 12.94 32.44 64.83
CA ILE A 710 12.13 32.24 66.05
C ILE A 710 12.09 30.74 66.38
N ASN A 711 12.48 30.37 67.59
CA ASN A 711 12.36 29.02 68.11
C ASN A 711 11.39 28.97 69.28
N SER A 712 10.52 27.97 69.30
CA SER A 712 9.53 27.76 70.36
C SER A 712 10.06 26.75 71.39
N CYS A 713 9.98 27.14 72.66
CA CYS A 713 10.31 26.29 73.81
C CYS A 713 9.02 25.73 74.44
N ASN A 714 9.18 24.87 75.45
CA ASN A 714 8.05 24.44 76.29
C ASN A 714 7.32 25.63 76.96
N VAL A 715 6.11 25.36 77.45
CA VAL A 715 5.31 26.33 78.22
C VAL A 715 5.98 26.62 79.56
N PHE A 716 6.11 27.90 79.92
CA PHE A 716 6.47 28.32 81.27
C PHE A 716 5.22 28.74 82.04
N THR A 717 5.05 28.21 83.26
CA THR A 717 3.90 28.52 84.11
C THR A 717 4.21 29.68 85.06
N ILE A 718 3.47 30.79 84.92
CA ILE A 718 3.57 31.90 85.86
C ILE A 718 2.84 31.54 87.15
N ILE A 719 3.57 31.56 88.26
CA ILE A 719 3.01 31.38 89.61
C ILE A 719 2.66 32.77 90.14
N SER A 720 1.41 32.99 90.52
CA SER A 720 1.04 34.22 91.24
C SER A 720 1.74 34.23 92.60
N ALA A 721 2.46 35.31 92.93
CA ALA A 721 2.96 35.50 94.27
C ALA A 721 1.77 35.39 95.25
N ALA A 722 1.85 34.46 96.20
CA ALA A 722 0.83 34.34 97.23
C ALA A 722 0.65 35.71 97.87
N GLY A 723 -0.54 36.29 97.76
CA GLY A 723 -0.85 37.59 98.33
C GLY A 723 -0.47 37.55 99.81
N THR A 724 0.53 38.33 100.18
CA THR A 724 0.78 38.63 101.59
C THR A 724 -0.41 39.44 102.06
N CYS A 725 -1.32 38.82 102.81
CA CYS A 725 -2.28 39.57 103.62
C CYS A 725 -1.48 40.47 104.56
N ILE A 726 -1.53 41.77 104.31
CA ILE A 726 -1.06 42.78 105.25
C ILE A 726 -2.19 42.94 106.26
N HIS A 727 -1.91 42.62 107.53
CA HIS A 727 -2.83 42.74 108.66
C HIS A 727 -3.24 44.19 108.93
#